data_AF-A0A9E5IK93-F1
#
_entry.id   AF-A0A9E5IK93-F1
#
_cell.length_a   1.000
_cell.length_b   1.000
_cell.length_c   1.000
_cell.angle_alpha   90.00
_cell.angle_beta   90.00
_cell.angle_gamma   90.00
#
_symmetry.space_group_name_H-M   'P 1'
#
loop_
_entity.id
_entity.type
_entity.pdbx_description
1 polymer ?
#
loop_
_entity_poly.entity_id
_entity_poly.type
_entity_poly.pdbx_seq_one_letter_code
_entity_poly.pdbx_strand_id
1 'polypeptide(L)'
;MGRFGQIAPRARHPIFDATDRFPSSYGLMRIIRRTLCAALVSCWAVAVQAAGDPHYSLTATLEPATHGLTVQASITLPPATSDRVIEFLLAAPLEIVAAEPAVEKLPIEGVRAFAGINGSSAAIVGTGHAARYRVRVAAGATRIALRYRGAIDFTFDSPAQEYARGFNETAGTIRSEGVYLAGSTLWYPYLGETLFTFDLEAHGPDGWQLVSPGSGSARDASGHARWRSTTPVDELHIVGGALTRYSRQAGAVSAEVFLRQPDDALAAKYLEATARNLEMYRTLIGPYPYEKFALVENFWETGYGMPSFTLLGSQIIRFPFILTSSYPHEILHNWWGNGVFVDYASGNWCEGLTAYLADHLYKEQQGQGAEYRRDTLKKYRDFVRDAQDFPLSKFLSRHSPSTEAVGYGKALMLDHMLRRKVGDAAYVRGLQRFYRERRGQRASFDDLARAHGAAANVDLLPMVSQWVNRVGAPELRVTDVRVAAVKDTEKSAYVLRGVLRQVQNAAPFAIDVPVVVRTDRGVQQHTIAVRDRVTEFELRSETKPLALEVDPEFDVFRFLDARETAPSLSQMFGDSEVLAVLPAKADAATTRALRGMLEFWGGGGAQKIRTITDVEAKRLPADRAVWILGRDNALAANLFASDAATGYVSEPQGLRVGGETLPFAGRANVIVRRHPRNPAKAVAWVTLDSIAAAAGLARKLPHYGKYSWLAFAGDEPTNVAKGEWPAADSPLRVDLRALQERTAILPMAGYPRRDALARLPAVFDDAALATHVRWLADPLREGRGLGSAGSDAAATYVAEAFKRAGLQPVDAQGWFQDFDYAPSGAQKSLPLRNVVGVLRGSNPQYAGQAIIVSAHYDHLGRNGPGVRVAEIGQIHPGADDNASGVAVLLELARALAAAGAPERTILFVAFAGEEAGLQGSKWFVAHPRGVPLEGIRAVVNLDTVGRLGRGELSVLATGTASEWQHVFRGITFSTGIAIKNIPGAAQSSDQQSFIEHGIPGVQLFTAAHLDYHRPTDTADRIDFDGLVKVATVAREAIDYLAQRSAPLTITIERSGGEASSPAATSDPRRVSFGLVPDYAHRGAGVRAESVVPASPAARAGLEAGDLVLSLDGVAVEGLGAFSDALKQHGAGDRIVTRVRRGARDFTVTVELVAR
;
A
#
# COMPACT_ATOMS: atom_id res chain seq x y z
N MET A 1 13.92 -51.95 42.06
CA MET A 1 14.49 -53.31 41.99
C MET A 1 13.39 -54.26 41.50
N GLY A 2 13.68 -55.13 40.51
CA GLY A 2 12.82 -56.26 40.08
C GLY A 2 11.71 -55.92 39.07
N ARG A 3 11.89 -55.77 37.74
CA ARG A 3 12.32 -56.70 36.67
C ARG A 3 11.30 -57.81 36.27
N PHE A 4 10.78 -57.66 35.03
CA PHE A 4 10.34 -58.67 34.01
C PHE A 4 9.17 -59.62 34.35
N GLY A 5 8.29 -60.02 33.41
CA GLY A 5 8.22 -59.82 31.97
C GLY A 5 6.98 -60.49 31.33
N GLN A 6 6.67 -59.99 30.13
CA GLN A 6 5.77 -60.42 29.04
C GLN A 6 5.22 -61.86 29.01
N ILE A 7 3.99 -62.03 28.48
CA ILE A 7 3.66 -62.69 27.19
C ILE A 7 2.14 -62.54 26.88
N ALA A 8 1.80 -62.18 25.64
CA ALA A 8 0.46 -62.17 25.01
C ALA A 8 0.25 -63.50 24.22
N PRO A 9 -0.92 -63.91 23.65
CA PRO A 9 -1.89 -63.06 22.93
C PRO A 9 -3.40 -63.42 22.97
N ARG A 10 -4.19 -62.43 22.51
CA ARG A 10 -5.58 -62.39 21.98
C ARG A 10 -6.43 -63.67 21.90
N ALA A 11 -7.68 -63.56 22.38
CA ALA A 11 -8.90 -63.94 21.65
C ALA A 11 -10.12 -63.17 22.22
N ARG A 12 -11.09 -62.84 21.34
CA ARG A 12 -12.27 -61.98 21.58
C ARG A 12 -13.47 -62.77 22.13
N HIS A 13 -14.25 -62.07 22.99
CA HIS A 13 -15.71 -62.09 23.23
C HIS A 13 -16.40 -63.43 23.56
N PRO A 14 -17.32 -63.47 24.55
CA PRO A 14 -18.68 -62.94 24.34
C PRO A 14 -19.42 -62.34 25.57
N ILE A 15 -20.49 -61.60 25.26
CA ILE A 15 -21.84 -61.58 25.88
C ILE A 15 -21.94 -61.64 27.42
N PHE A 16 -22.62 -60.65 28.02
CA PHE A 16 -23.66 -60.91 29.04
C PHE A 16 -24.64 -59.73 29.13
N ASP A 17 -25.92 -60.11 29.20
CA ASP A 17 -27.11 -59.29 29.34
C ASP A 17 -27.66 -59.37 30.78
N ALA A 18 -28.39 -58.31 31.13
CA ALA A 18 -29.52 -58.19 32.07
C ALA A 18 -29.35 -58.37 33.59
N THR A 19 -29.66 -57.28 34.30
CA THR A 19 -30.71 -57.05 35.34
C THR A 19 -30.16 -56.04 36.35
N ASP A 20 -30.84 -54.99 36.84
CA ASP A 20 -32.26 -54.85 37.15
C ASP A 20 -32.61 -53.34 37.43
N ARG A 21 -33.88 -52.99 37.17
CA ARG A 21 -34.74 -51.95 37.81
C ARG A 21 -34.71 -50.45 37.42
N PHE A 22 -35.90 -50.02 36.96
CA PHE A 22 -36.42 -48.65 36.70
C PHE A 22 -36.67 -47.81 37.97
N PRO A 23 -36.89 -46.47 37.82
CA PRO A 23 -38.26 -45.99 37.99
C PRO A 23 -38.76 -44.91 37.00
N SER A 24 -40.05 -45.05 36.68
CA SER A 24 -41.09 -44.03 36.47
C SER A 24 -41.24 -43.27 35.13
N SER A 25 -42.46 -43.41 34.61
CA SER A 25 -43.02 -43.06 33.31
C SER A 25 -43.74 -41.70 33.31
N TYR A 26 -43.08 -40.63 33.76
CA TYR A 26 -43.62 -39.25 33.66
C TYR A 26 -42.72 -38.26 32.89
N GLY A 27 -41.53 -38.68 32.43
CA GLY A 27 -40.60 -37.82 31.66
C GLY A 27 -40.75 -37.88 30.14
N LEU A 28 -41.36 -38.93 29.59
CA LEU A 28 -41.27 -39.24 28.15
C LEU A 28 -42.28 -38.48 27.27
N MET A 29 -43.44 -38.08 27.82
CA MET A 29 -44.46 -37.32 27.06
C MET A 29 -44.15 -35.83 26.90
N ARG A 30 -43.17 -35.29 27.65
CA ARG A 30 -42.75 -33.87 27.54
C ARG A 30 -41.58 -33.68 26.56
N ILE A 31 -40.82 -34.73 26.29
CA ILE A 31 -39.70 -34.71 25.33
C ILE A 31 -40.23 -34.94 23.90
N ILE A 32 -41.22 -35.82 23.71
CA ILE A 32 -41.78 -36.09 22.36
C ILE A 32 -42.56 -34.90 21.79
N ARG A 33 -43.15 -34.01 22.61
CA ARG A 33 -43.80 -32.77 22.14
C ARG A 33 -42.84 -31.63 21.80
N ARG A 34 -41.61 -31.62 22.34
CA ARG A 34 -40.60 -30.58 22.01
C ARG A 34 -39.75 -30.95 20.80
N THR A 35 -39.53 -32.24 20.54
CA THR A 35 -38.76 -32.68 19.36
C THR A 35 -39.59 -32.67 18.07
N LEU A 36 -40.92 -32.79 18.14
CA LEU A 36 -41.80 -32.68 16.96
C LEU A 36 -42.11 -31.23 16.53
N CYS A 37 -42.03 -30.24 17.42
CA CYS A 37 -42.15 -28.82 17.01
C CYS A 37 -40.84 -28.23 16.47
N ALA A 38 -39.67 -28.72 16.92
CA ALA A 38 -38.38 -28.28 16.37
C ALA A 38 -38.12 -28.83 14.96
N ALA A 39 -38.55 -30.07 14.67
CA ALA A 39 -38.44 -30.69 13.35
C ALA A 39 -39.39 -30.06 12.31
N LEU A 40 -40.51 -29.47 12.74
CA LEU A 40 -41.45 -28.77 11.85
C LEU A 40 -41.04 -27.30 11.55
N VAL A 41 -40.10 -26.71 12.29
CA VAL A 41 -39.54 -25.38 12.00
C VAL A 41 -38.24 -25.47 11.18
N SER A 42 -37.49 -26.57 11.27
CA SER A 42 -36.30 -26.81 10.45
C SER A 42 -36.57 -27.36 9.05
N CYS A 43 -37.81 -27.76 8.72
CA CYS A 43 -38.20 -28.13 7.34
C CYS A 43 -38.61 -26.93 6.46
N TRP A 44 -38.62 -25.70 6.98
CA TRP A 44 -39.05 -24.52 6.21
C TRP A 44 -37.92 -23.78 5.48
N ALA A 45 -36.65 -24.11 5.78
CA ALA A 45 -35.49 -23.42 5.20
C ALA A 45 -34.82 -24.16 4.01
N VAL A 46 -35.27 -25.37 3.65
CA VAL A 46 -34.62 -26.20 2.61
C VAL A 46 -35.52 -26.44 1.38
N ALA A 47 -36.65 -25.74 1.27
CA ALA A 47 -37.56 -25.86 0.12
C ALA A 47 -38.02 -24.50 -0.41
N VAL A 48 -37.07 -23.59 -0.68
CA VAL A 48 -37.25 -22.47 -1.63
C VAL A 48 -35.92 -22.24 -2.34
N GLN A 49 -35.51 -23.18 -3.18
CA GLN A 49 -34.43 -22.95 -4.13
C GLN A 49 -34.87 -23.45 -5.51
N ALA A 50 -36.00 -22.87 -5.98
CA ALA A 50 -36.48 -22.90 -7.36
C ALA A 50 -37.68 -21.95 -7.60
N ALA A 51 -37.80 -20.80 -6.92
CA ALA A 51 -38.91 -19.88 -7.14
C ALA A 51 -38.57 -18.43 -6.82
N GLY A 52 -37.87 -17.74 -7.75
CA GLY A 52 -37.73 -16.26 -7.87
C GLY A 52 -37.33 -15.45 -6.63
N ASP A 53 -36.81 -14.25 -6.84
CA ASP A 53 -36.62 -13.29 -5.74
C ASP A 53 -37.83 -12.33 -5.66
N PRO A 54 -38.23 -11.83 -4.48
CA PRO A 54 -39.20 -10.76 -4.36
C PRO A 54 -38.74 -9.52 -5.14
N HIS A 55 -39.71 -8.74 -5.62
CA HIS A 55 -39.46 -7.48 -6.30
C HIS A 55 -40.19 -6.35 -5.58
N TYR A 56 -39.45 -5.32 -5.18
CA TYR A 56 -39.98 -4.13 -4.51
C TYR A 56 -40.15 -2.98 -5.50
N SER A 57 -41.34 -2.42 -5.58
CA SER A 57 -41.58 -1.12 -6.22
C SER A 57 -41.92 -0.10 -5.16
N LEU A 58 -41.07 0.93 -4.99
CA LEU A 58 -41.08 1.85 -3.87
C LEU A 58 -41.09 3.31 -4.35
N THR A 59 -41.94 4.13 -3.74
CA THR A 59 -41.85 5.58 -3.80
C THR A 59 -41.67 6.11 -2.39
N ALA A 60 -40.53 6.76 -2.12
CA ALA A 60 -40.17 7.29 -0.80
C ALA A 60 -40.06 8.81 -0.84
N THR A 61 -40.70 9.50 0.10
CA THR A 61 -40.63 10.97 0.26
C THR A 61 -39.97 11.30 1.59
N LEU A 62 -38.91 12.10 1.53
CA LEU A 62 -38.09 12.52 2.68
C LEU A 62 -38.44 13.96 3.10
N GLU A 63 -38.65 14.18 4.39
CA GLU A 63 -38.95 15.48 4.98
C GLU A 63 -37.93 15.81 6.09
N PRO A 64 -36.75 16.39 5.77
CA PRO A 64 -35.68 16.59 6.73
C PRO A 64 -36.01 17.48 7.94
N ALA A 65 -36.94 18.42 7.79
CA ALA A 65 -37.35 19.32 8.87
C ALA A 65 -38.10 18.60 10.01
N THR A 66 -38.72 17.45 9.72
CA THR A 66 -39.52 16.66 10.66
C THR A 66 -38.92 15.27 10.90
N HIS A 67 -37.74 15.00 10.34
CA HIS A 67 -37.17 13.65 10.21
C HIS A 67 -38.11 12.66 9.49
N GLY A 68 -39.06 13.19 8.70
CA GLY A 68 -40.18 12.44 8.17
C GLY A 68 -39.80 11.54 6.98
N LEU A 69 -40.41 10.37 6.95
CA LEU A 69 -40.39 9.43 5.84
C LEU A 69 -41.83 9.02 5.54
N THR A 70 -42.24 9.13 4.28
CA THR A 70 -43.47 8.51 3.76
C THR A 70 -43.11 7.56 2.64
N VAL A 71 -43.62 6.33 2.68
CA VAL A 71 -43.35 5.33 1.63
C VAL A 71 -44.63 4.70 1.12
N GLN A 72 -44.72 4.58 -0.20
CA GLN A 72 -45.64 3.70 -0.89
C GLN A 72 -44.83 2.51 -1.43
N ALA A 73 -45.15 1.31 -0.96
CA ALA A 73 -44.44 0.09 -1.32
C ALA A 73 -45.39 -0.90 -1.98
N SER A 74 -44.90 -1.58 -3.01
CA SER A 74 -45.56 -2.69 -3.68
C SER A 74 -44.58 -3.84 -3.82
N ILE A 75 -44.78 -4.90 -3.06
CA ILE A 75 -43.92 -6.09 -3.05
C ILE A 75 -44.58 -7.15 -3.91
N THR A 76 -43.93 -7.53 -5.00
CA THR A 76 -44.29 -8.70 -5.81
C THR A 76 -43.48 -9.90 -5.33
N LEU A 77 -44.17 -10.92 -4.86
CA LEU A 77 -43.59 -12.12 -4.31
C LEU A 77 -43.54 -13.24 -5.35
N PRO A 78 -42.61 -14.20 -5.23
CA PRO A 78 -42.55 -15.33 -6.14
C PRO A 78 -43.82 -16.18 -6.08
N PRO A 79 -44.28 -16.80 -7.18
CA PRO A 79 -45.52 -17.60 -7.21
C PRO A 79 -45.59 -18.71 -6.15
N ALA A 80 -44.45 -19.29 -5.76
CA ALA A 80 -44.37 -20.31 -4.71
C ALA A 80 -44.74 -19.82 -3.30
N THR A 81 -44.90 -18.49 -3.13
CA THR A 81 -45.35 -17.86 -1.88
C THR A 81 -46.86 -17.63 -1.82
N SER A 82 -47.59 -17.96 -2.89
CA SER A 82 -49.06 -17.95 -2.90
C SER A 82 -49.63 -18.85 -1.79
N ASP A 83 -50.76 -18.43 -1.21
CA ASP A 83 -51.44 -19.11 -0.09
C ASP A 83 -50.56 -19.30 1.15
N ARG A 84 -49.60 -18.39 1.38
CA ARG A 84 -48.73 -18.39 2.57
C ARG A 84 -48.96 -17.18 3.46
N VAL A 85 -48.60 -17.36 4.73
CA VAL A 85 -48.47 -16.28 5.70
C VAL A 85 -47.04 -15.76 5.63
N ILE A 86 -46.90 -14.45 5.50
CA ILE A 86 -45.63 -13.74 5.42
C ILE A 86 -45.52 -12.82 6.63
N GLU A 87 -44.34 -12.81 7.23
CA GLU A 87 -44.02 -11.88 8.31
C GLU A 87 -42.89 -10.96 7.86
N PHE A 88 -42.97 -9.69 8.28
CA PHE A 88 -41.94 -8.69 7.97
C PHE A 88 -41.74 -7.74 9.14
N LEU A 89 -40.60 -7.05 9.11
CA LEU A 89 -40.26 -6.01 10.07
C LEU A 89 -40.28 -4.62 9.41
N LEU A 90 -40.67 -3.62 10.21
CA LEU A 90 -40.49 -2.20 9.92
C LEU A 90 -39.94 -1.51 11.17
N ALA A 91 -39.34 -0.34 10.99
CA ALA A 91 -38.97 0.53 12.09
C ALA A 91 -40.22 0.87 12.93
N ALA A 92 -40.14 0.76 14.25
CA ALA A 92 -41.28 1.03 15.14
C ALA A 92 -41.91 2.43 14.98
N PRO A 93 -41.14 3.50 14.66
CA PRO A 93 -41.72 4.81 14.35
C PRO A 93 -42.56 4.87 13.06
N LEU A 94 -42.46 3.88 12.16
CA LEU A 94 -43.21 3.86 10.91
C LEU A 94 -44.57 3.18 11.09
N GLU A 95 -45.63 3.95 10.90
CA GLU A 95 -47.00 3.47 11.00
C GLU A 95 -47.58 3.13 9.62
N ILE A 96 -48.12 1.92 9.49
CA ILE A 96 -48.85 1.49 8.29
C ILE A 96 -50.22 2.18 8.26
N VAL A 97 -50.41 3.09 7.31
CA VAL A 97 -51.66 3.85 7.13
C VAL A 97 -52.61 3.20 6.12
N ALA A 98 -52.11 2.33 5.25
CA ALA A 98 -52.91 1.51 4.35
C ALA A 98 -52.15 0.22 3.97
N ALA A 99 -52.87 -0.88 3.82
CA ALA A 99 -52.32 -2.16 3.40
C ALA A 99 -53.34 -2.98 2.61
N GLU A 100 -52.89 -3.60 1.53
CA GLU A 100 -53.64 -4.57 0.74
C GLU A 100 -52.73 -5.75 0.35
N PRO A 101 -52.98 -6.98 0.84
CA PRO A 101 -54.01 -7.36 1.82
C PRO A 101 -53.81 -6.74 3.21
N ALA A 102 -54.82 -6.82 4.07
CA ALA A 102 -54.74 -6.32 5.44
C ALA A 102 -53.59 -6.99 6.23
N VAL A 103 -52.89 -6.19 7.02
CA VAL A 103 -51.75 -6.62 7.85
C VAL A 103 -52.13 -6.63 9.34
N GLU A 104 -51.60 -7.60 10.07
CA GLU A 104 -51.73 -7.74 11.52
C GLU A 104 -50.41 -7.36 12.19
N LYS A 105 -50.43 -6.46 13.19
CA LYS A 105 -49.25 -6.14 14.01
C LYS A 105 -49.09 -7.18 15.12
N LEU A 106 -47.89 -7.71 15.29
CA LEU A 106 -47.57 -8.77 16.24
C LEU A 106 -46.63 -8.29 17.36
N PRO A 107 -46.58 -8.99 18.52
CA PRO A 107 -45.51 -8.82 19.50
C PRO A 107 -44.12 -9.13 18.91
N ILE A 108 -43.10 -8.39 19.34
CA ILE A 108 -41.73 -8.47 18.82
C ILE A 108 -40.92 -9.69 19.32
N GLU A 109 -41.51 -10.55 20.16
CA GLU A 109 -40.83 -11.70 20.76
C GLU A 109 -40.42 -12.78 19.74
N GLY A 110 -39.24 -13.37 19.92
CA GLY A 110 -38.76 -14.54 19.17
C GLY A 110 -38.33 -14.25 17.73
N VAL A 111 -38.12 -12.99 17.36
CA VAL A 111 -37.70 -12.57 16.02
C VAL A 111 -36.18 -12.67 15.88
N ARG A 112 -35.69 -13.27 14.79
CA ARG A 112 -34.26 -13.18 14.43
C ARG A 112 -33.94 -11.75 13.99
N ALA A 113 -32.92 -11.16 14.60
CA ALA A 113 -32.40 -9.86 14.18
C ALA A 113 -31.91 -9.91 12.72
N PHE A 114 -31.94 -8.75 12.05
CA PHE A 114 -31.32 -8.56 10.74
C PHE A 114 -29.83 -8.91 10.80
N ALA A 115 -29.32 -9.57 9.76
CA ALA A 115 -27.90 -9.75 9.50
C ALA A 115 -27.60 -9.32 8.05
N GLY A 116 -26.71 -8.35 7.87
CA GLY A 116 -26.31 -7.82 6.57
C GLY A 116 -24.98 -7.09 6.59
N ILE A 117 -24.64 -6.43 5.49
CA ILE A 117 -23.33 -5.90 5.12
C ILE A 117 -22.84 -4.84 6.11
N ASN A 118 -23.74 -3.98 6.62
CA ASN A 118 -23.36 -2.84 7.48
C ASN A 118 -23.85 -2.96 8.93
N GLY A 119 -24.09 -4.18 9.40
CA GLY A 119 -24.35 -4.46 10.81
C GLY A 119 -25.54 -5.39 11.04
N SER A 120 -25.79 -5.67 12.32
CA SER A 120 -26.97 -6.41 12.76
C SER A 120 -28.00 -5.47 13.34
N SER A 121 -29.29 -5.65 13.04
CA SER A 121 -30.35 -4.93 13.75
C SER A 121 -30.59 -5.50 15.16
N ALA A 122 -29.68 -6.32 15.69
CA ALA A 122 -29.78 -6.88 17.03
C ALA A 122 -29.92 -5.76 18.07
N ALA A 123 -29.29 -4.61 17.85
CA ALA A 123 -29.49 -3.40 18.64
C ALA A 123 -30.89 -2.82 18.47
N ILE A 124 -31.44 -2.68 17.25
CA ILE A 124 -32.77 -2.09 16.98
C ILE A 124 -33.92 -2.98 17.46
N VAL A 125 -33.81 -4.30 17.26
CA VAL A 125 -34.76 -5.30 17.78
C VAL A 125 -34.66 -5.36 19.31
N GLY A 126 -33.44 -5.33 19.87
CA GLY A 126 -33.18 -5.35 21.31
C GLY A 126 -33.54 -4.06 22.06
N THR A 127 -33.58 -2.90 21.38
CA THR A 127 -33.93 -1.58 21.94
C THR A 127 -35.41 -1.22 21.77
N GLY A 128 -36.23 -2.12 21.19
CA GLY A 128 -37.66 -1.88 20.99
C GLY A 128 -38.00 -0.99 19.80
N HIS A 129 -37.04 -0.72 18.91
CA HIS A 129 -37.18 0.13 17.73
C HIS A 129 -37.64 -0.61 16.46
N ALA A 130 -38.06 -1.88 16.57
CA ALA A 130 -38.62 -2.67 15.49
C ALA A 130 -40.09 -3.06 15.76
N ALA A 131 -40.92 -3.05 14.72
CA ALA A 131 -42.30 -3.52 14.73
C ALA A 131 -42.45 -4.71 13.77
N ARG A 132 -43.14 -5.77 14.25
CA ARG A 132 -43.40 -7.00 13.50
C ARG A 132 -44.81 -6.99 12.94
N TYR A 133 -44.94 -7.40 11.70
CA TYR A 133 -46.22 -7.51 11.00
C TYR A 133 -46.36 -8.87 10.34
N ARG A 134 -47.61 -9.27 10.14
CA ARG A 134 -48.01 -10.49 9.43
C ARG A 134 -49.04 -10.15 8.37
N VAL A 135 -48.94 -10.77 7.20
CA VAL A 135 -49.92 -10.71 6.13
C VAL A 135 -50.20 -12.10 5.58
N ARG A 136 -51.47 -12.40 5.29
CA ARG A 136 -51.85 -13.61 4.57
C ARG A 136 -52.03 -13.28 3.10
N VAL A 137 -51.26 -13.92 2.23
CA VAL A 137 -51.38 -13.76 0.79
C VAL A 137 -52.38 -14.80 0.27
N ALA A 138 -53.47 -14.34 -0.35
CA ALA A 138 -54.51 -15.24 -0.87
C ALA A 138 -53.97 -16.15 -1.99
N ALA A 139 -54.63 -17.30 -2.20
CA ALA A 139 -54.29 -18.20 -3.30
C ALA A 139 -54.38 -17.47 -4.66
N GLY A 140 -53.32 -17.56 -5.47
CA GLY A 140 -53.21 -16.88 -6.76
C GLY A 140 -52.78 -15.41 -6.69
N ALA A 141 -52.74 -14.81 -5.50
CA ALA A 141 -52.21 -13.46 -5.31
C ALA A 141 -50.69 -13.52 -5.07
N THR A 142 -49.98 -12.50 -5.56
CA THR A 142 -48.53 -12.37 -5.41
C THR A 142 -48.10 -10.99 -4.97
N ARG A 143 -49.03 -10.09 -4.63
CA ARG A 143 -48.74 -8.68 -4.36
C ARG A 143 -49.14 -8.27 -2.94
N ILE A 144 -48.26 -7.52 -2.28
CA ILE A 144 -48.54 -6.78 -1.05
C ILE A 144 -48.31 -5.30 -1.34
N ALA A 145 -49.35 -4.47 -1.22
CA ALA A 145 -49.26 -3.02 -1.31
C ALA A 145 -49.36 -2.40 0.10
N LEU A 146 -48.45 -1.50 0.44
CA LEU A 146 -48.38 -0.83 1.73
C LEU A 146 -48.20 0.68 1.54
N ARG A 147 -48.80 1.47 2.42
CA ARG A 147 -48.44 2.87 2.62
C ARG A 147 -48.17 3.08 4.10
N TYR A 148 -47.02 3.65 4.43
CA TYR A 148 -46.61 3.90 5.81
C TYR A 148 -45.83 5.21 5.92
N ARG A 149 -45.81 5.78 7.12
CA ARG A 149 -45.09 7.03 7.40
C ARG A 149 -44.63 7.11 8.86
N GLY A 150 -43.62 7.93 9.12
CA GLY A 150 -43.13 8.19 10.47
C GLY A 150 -41.82 8.99 10.48
N ALA A 151 -41.27 9.22 11.67
CA ALA A 151 -39.99 9.92 11.83
C ALA A 151 -38.84 8.93 12.00
N ILE A 152 -37.74 9.12 11.26
CA ILE A 152 -36.51 8.32 11.38
C ILE A 152 -35.37 9.24 11.83
N ASP A 153 -35.08 9.18 13.12
CA ASP A 153 -33.93 9.85 13.72
C ASP A 153 -33.33 8.99 14.84
N PHE A 154 -32.62 7.93 14.46
CA PHE A 154 -31.88 7.13 15.42
C PHE A 154 -30.57 7.84 15.78
N THR A 155 -30.38 8.13 17.06
CA THR A 155 -29.22 8.87 17.57
C THR A 155 -27.91 8.17 17.23
N PHE A 156 -26.84 8.96 17.14
CA PHE A 156 -25.50 8.42 16.96
C PHE A 156 -25.01 7.78 18.26
N ASP A 157 -24.67 6.49 18.18
CA ASP A 157 -24.01 5.81 19.28
C ASP A 157 -22.50 6.09 19.20
N SER A 158 -21.87 6.36 20.35
CA SER A 158 -20.41 6.35 20.48
C SER A 158 -19.99 4.89 20.65
N PRO A 159 -19.15 4.32 19.76
CA PRO A 159 -18.67 2.96 19.93
C PRO A 159 -17.98 2.76 21.28
N ALA A 160 -18.01 1.52 21.81
CA ALA A 160 -17.20 1.14 22.96
C ALA A 160 -15.71 1.49 22.72
N GLN A 161 -15.01 1.92 23.77
CA GLN A 161 -13.65 2.50 23.73
C GLN A 161 -12.58 1.67 22.97
N GLU A 162 -12.80 0.39 22.70
CA GLU A 162 -11.91 -0.44 21.87
C GLU A 162 -11.94 -0.07 20.37
N TYR A 163 -12.92 0.74 19.93
CA TYR A 163 -13.08 1.24 18.56
C TYR A 163 -12.65 2.71 18.43
N ALA A 164 -11.56 3.11 19.09
CA ALA A 164 -11.05 4.49 19.07
C ALA A 164 -10.44 4.87 17.70
N ARG A 165 -11.32 5.15 16.72
CA ARG A 165 -11.01 5.90 15.49
C ARG A 165 -12.02 7.01 15.17
N GLY A 166 -12.90 7.38 16.11
CA GLY A 166 -13.79 8.53 15.94
C GLY A 166 -14.94 8.32 14.95
N PHE A 167 -15.32 7.07 14.67
CA PHE A 167 -16.50 6.74 13.88
C PHE A 167 -17.74 6.75 14.78
N ASN A 168 -18.76 7.52 14.38
CA ASN A 168 -20.09 7.42 15.00
C ASN A 168 -20.96 6.51 14.13
N GLU A 169 -21.79 5.68 14.76
CA GLU A 169 -22.71 4.79 14.05
C GLU A 169 -24.16 5.20 14.32
N THR A 170 -25.04 5.01 13.33
CA THR A 170 -26.49 5.22 13.48
C THR A 170 -27.23 4.12 12.74
N ALA A 171 -28.38 3.71 13.27
CA ALA A 171 -29.31 2.81 12.62
C ALA A 171 -30.03 3.45 11.42
N GLY A 172 -30.06 4.78 11.31
CA GLY A 172 -30.76 5.51 10.27
C GLY A 172 -31.21 6.90 10.71
N THR A 173 -31.08 7.89 9.82
CA THR A 173 -31.41 9.28 10.14
C THR A 173 -31.80 10.06 8.88
N ILE A 174 -32.73 11.01 9.02
CA ILE A 174 -33.12 11.97 7.98
C ILE A 174 -32.99 13.37 8.58
N ARG A 175 -32.01 14.18 8.17
CA ARG A 175 -31.76 15.52 8.75
C ARG A 175 -31.39 16.54 7.67
N SER A 176 -31.36 17.83 8.00
CA SER A 176 -30.97 18.89 7.04
C SER A 176 -29.59 18.69 6.43
N GLU A 177 -28.68 18.03 7.14
CA GLU A 177 -27.31 17.75 6.68
C GLU A 177 -27.26 16.63 5.62
N GLY A 178 -28.25 15.74 5.61
CA GLY A 178 -28.33 14.58 4.72
C GLY A 178 -29.22 13.46 5.24
N VAL A 179 -29.29 12.38 4.47
CA VAL A 179 -30.05 11.16 4.78
C VAL A 179 -29.14 9.94 4.78
N TYR A 180 -29.41 9.02 5.70
CA TYR A 180 -28.88 7.66 5.71
C TYR A 180 -29.99 6.69 6.13
N LEU A 181 -30.40 5.85 5.18
CA LEU A 181 -31.32 4.73 5.37
C LEU A 181 -30.68 3.48 4.80
N ALA A 182 -30.67 2.37 5.56
CA ALA A 182 -30.06 1.09 5.22
C ALA A 182 -30.99 -0.08 5.56
N GLY A 183 -30.59 -1.32 5.24
CA GLY A 183 -31.34 -2.52 5.64
C GLY A 183 -31.59 -2.59 7.15
N SER A 184 -30.58 -2.22 7.92
CA SER A 184 -30.64 -2.14 9.38
C SER A 184 -31.69 -1.14 9.88
N THR A 185 -31.97 -0.05 9.15
CA THR A 185 -32.99 0.93 9.53
C THR A 185 -34.41 0.35 9.57
N LEU A 186 -34.67 -0.75 8.87
CA LEU A 186 -36.02 -1.30 8.66
C LEU A 186 -36.98 -0.26 8.05
N TRP A 187 -36.46 0.60 7.17
CA TRP A 187 -37.25 1.65 6.50
C TRP A 187 -38.13 1.11 5.38
N TYR A 188 -37.87 -0.11 4.91
CA TYR A 188 -38.69 -0.89 3.98
C TYR A 188 -39.10 -2.22 4.63
N PRO A 189 -40.18 -2.88 4.15
CA PRO A 189 -40.65 -4.13 4.72
C PRO A 189 -39.61 -5.24 4.59
N TYR A 190 -38.95 -5.57 5.71
CA TYR A 190 -37.87 -6.55 5.73
C TYR A 190 -38.43 -7.97 5.87
N LEU A 191 -38.24 -8.80 4.84
CA LEU A 191 -38.76 -10.17 4.74
C LEU A 191 -37.81 -11.25 5.29
N GLY A 192 -36.76 -10.86 6.02
CA GLY A 192 -35.68 -11.75 6.44
C GLY A 192 -34.50 -11.74 5.46
N GLU A 193 -33.63 -12.74 5.53
CA GLU A 193 -32.38 -12.82 4.74
C GLU A 193 -32.59 -13.15 3.25
N THR A 194 -33.78 -12.88 2.70
CA THR A 194 -34.11 -13.12 1.29
C THR A 194 -33.51 -12.04 0.40
N LEU A 195 -32.83 -12.43 -0.68
CA LEU A 195 -32.38 -11.50 -1.71
C LEU A 195 -33.59 -10.94 -2.49
N PHE A 196 -33.49 -9.74 -3.03
CA PHE A 196 -34.61 -9.12 -3.76
C PHE A 196 -34.12 -8.20 -4.88
N THR A 197 -35.02 -7.90 -5.81
CA THR A 197 -34.83 -6.86 -6.84
C THR A 197 -35.72 -5.66 -6.54
N PHE A 198 -35.45 -4.50 -7.14
CA PHE A 198 -36.27 -3.33 -6.86
C PHE A 198 -36.32 -2.28 -7.98
N ASP A 199 -37.37 -1.47 -7.92
CA ASP A 199 -37.57 -0.16 -8.53
C ASP A 199 -37.82 0.85 -7.40
N LEU A 200 -37.01 1.89 -7.31
CA LEU A 200 -37.09 2.93 -6.30
C LEU A 200 -37.18 4.32 -6.94
N GLU A 201 -38.19 5.07 -6.54
CA GLU A 201 -38.27 6.51 -6.74
C GLU A 201 -38.15 7.20 -5.37
N ALA A 202 -37.18 8.10 -5.20
CA ALA A 202 -36.96 8.83 -3.96
C ALA A 202 -37.04 10.34 -4.18
N HIS A 203 -37.84 11.00 -3.36
CA HIS A 203 -38.08 12.44 -3.36
C HIS A 203 -37.42 13.04 -2.13
N GLY A 204 -36.54 14.02 -2.34
CA GLY A 204 -35.94 14.82 -1.28
C GLY A 204 -36.05 16.31 -1.58
N PRO A 205 -35.51 17.18 -0.71
CA PRO A 205 -35.45 18.61 -0.98
C PRO A 205 -34.79 18.97 -2.31
N ASP A 206 -35.10 20.15 -2.83
CA ASP A 206 -34.52 20.65 -4.07
C ASP A 206 -32.98 20.68 -4.02
N GLY A 207 -32.36 20.26 -5.13
CA GLY A 207 -30.91 20.18 -5.28
C GLY A 207 -30.24 18.96 -4.62
N TRP A 208 -30.97 18.15 -3.84
CA TRP A 208 -30.39 16.96 -3.23
C TRP A 208 -30.10 15.86 -4.26
N GLN A 209 -28.97 15.17 -4.07
CA GLN A 209 -28.63 13.93 -4.76
C GLN A 209 -28.89 12.77 -3.80
N LEU A 210 -29.75 11.83 -4.17
CA LEU A 210 -30.05 10.64 -3.37
C LEU A 210 -29.54 9.39 -4.09
N VAL A 211 -28.64 8.66 -3.45
CA VAL A 211 -27.93 7.52 -4.00
C VAL A 211 -28.46 6.22 -3.39
N SER A 212 -28.72 5.24 -4.27
CA SER A 212 -29.12 3.88 -3.93
C SER A 212 -28.30 2.87 -4.77
N PRO A 213 -28.34 1.56 -4.48
CA PRO A 213 -27.74 0.55 -5.34
C PRO A 213 -28.29 0.52 -6.77
N GLY A 214 -27.58 -0.17 -7.66
CA GLY A 214 -28.08 -0.49 -9.01
C GLY A 214 -27.91 0.65 -10.01
N SER A 215 -28.75 0.65 -11.05
CA SER A 215 -28.70 1.60 -12.16
C SER A 215 -29.76 2.68 -12.06
N GLY A 216 -29.45 3.87 -12.58
CA GLY A 216 -30.37 5.01 -12.52
C GLY A 216 -29.67 6.35 -12.34
N SER A 217 -30.37 7.29 -11.71
CA SER A 217 -29.86 8.64 -11.45
C SER A 217 -30.12 9.06 -10.02
N ALA A 218 -29.12 9.70 -9.41
CA ALA A 218 -29.24 10.31 -8.09
C ALA A 218 -30.17 11.54 -8.07
N ARG A 219 -30.40 12.12 -9.25
CA ARG A 219 -31.37 13.19 -9.52
C ARG A 219 -31.61 13.27 -11.02
N ASP A 220 -32.84 13.07 -11.47
CA ASP A 220 -33.23 13.14 -12.87
C ASP A 220 -33.70 14.56 -13.26
N ALA A 221 -34.18 14.72 -14.49
CA ALA A 221 -34.69 16.00 -15.00
C ALA A 221 -35.96 16.49 -14.27
N SER A 222 -36.72 15.60 -13.64
CA SER A 222 -37.85 15.95 -12.78
C SER A 222 -37.44 16.29 -11.35
N GLY A 223 -36.15 16.21 -11.03
CA GLY A 223 -35.63 16.51 -9.70
C GLY A 223 -35.71 15.35 -8.71
N HIS A 224 -36.06 14.15 -9.16
CA HIS A 224 -36.22 12.97 -8.31
C HIS A 224 -35.09 11.96 -8.54
N ALA A 225 -34.76 11.17 -7.51
CA ALA A 225 -33.85 10.05 -7.68
C ALA A 225 -34.62 8.82 -8.15
N ARG A 226 -34.08 8.10 -9.12
CA ARG A 226 -34.66 6.85 -9.64
C ARG A 226 -33.58 5.80 -9.73
N TRP A 227 -33.81 4.67 -9.08
CA TRP A 227 -32.86 3.56 -9.00
C TRP A 227 -33.57 2.25 -9.26
N ARG A 228 -32.90 1.33 -9.94
CA ARG A 228 -33.38 -0.01 -10.24
C ARG A 228 -32.25 -1.00 -10.05
N SER A 229 -32.57 -2.17 -9.50
CA SER A 229 -31.68 -3.33 -9.60
C SER A 229 -32.43 -4.53 -10.16
N THR A 230 -32.00 -5.00 -11.32
CA THR A 230 -32.46 -6.25 -11.95
C THR A 230 -31.65 -7.46 -11.50
N THR A 231 -30.50 -7.22 -10.85
CA THR A 231 -29.74 -8.26 -10.14
C THR A 231 -30.16 -8.24 -8.67
N PRO A 232 -30.28 -9.41 -8.01
CA PRO A 232 -30.67 -9.45 -6.60
C PRO A 232 -29.67 -8.70 -5.71
N VAL A 233 -30.18 -8.00 -4.70
CA VAL A 233 -29.44 -7.38 -3.59
C VAL A 233 -29.96 -7.94 -2.27
N ASP A 234 -29.19 -7.86 -1.20
CA ASP A 234 -29.60 -8.23 0.16
C ASP A 234 -30.06 -7.03 0.99
N GLU A 235 -29.69 -5.82 0.60
CA GLU A 235 -30.06 -4.57 1.27
C GLU A 235 -30.40 -3.42 0.32
N LEU A 236 -31.33 -2.56 0.77
CA LEU A 236 -31.70 -1.33 0.07
C LEU A 236 -31.33 -0.08 0.89
N HIS A 237 -30.68 0.86 0.21
CA HIS A 237 -30.16 2.08 0.81
C HIS A 237 -30.75 3.34 0.20
N ILE A 238 -30.90 4.40 1.00
CA ILE A 238 -31.02 5.78 0.51
C ILE A 238 -30.02 6.60 1.30
N VAL A 239 -28.99 7.09 0.62
CA VAL A 239 -28.00 7.98 1.21
C VAL A 239 -27.88 9.25 0.39
N GLY A 240 -27.51 10.36 1.00
CA GLY A 240 -27.20 11.58 0.23
C GLY A 240 -27.60 12.87 0.91
N GLY A 241 -27.76 13.92 0.12
CA GLY A 241 -27.99 15.28 0.60
C GLY A 241 -27.68 16.32 -0.47
N ALA A 242 -27.38 17.55 -0.06
CA ALA A 242 -26.84 18.56 -0.95
C ALA A 242 -25.40 18.19 -1.38
N LEU A 243 -25.28 17.53 -2.53
CA LEU A 243 -24.02 16.99 -3.07
C LEU A 243 -23.81 17.43 -4.52
N THR A 244 -22.55 17.65 -4.89
CA THR A 244 -22.08 17.85 -6.26
C THR A 244 -21.67 16.50 -6.85
N ARG A 245 -22.27 16.14 -7.99
CA ARG A 245 -21.98 14.89 -8.70
C ARG A 245 -20.92 15.10 -9.78
N TYR A 246 -19.96 14.19 -9.79
CA TYR A 246 -18.95 14.01 -10.83
C TYR A 246 -19.10 12.60 -11.42
N SER A 247 -18.86 12.44 -12.72
CA SER A 247 -18.97 11.14 -13.37
C SER A 247 -18.03 10.99 -14.55
N ARG A 248 -17.53 9.78 -14.76
CA ARG A 248 -16.74 9.39 -15.92
C ARG A 248 -17.06 7.94 -16.29
N GLN A 249 -17.05 7.63 -17.59
CA GLN A 249 -17.16 6.24 -18.05
C GLN A 249 -15.87 5.47 -17.80
N ALA A 250 -16.00 4.29 -17.19
CA ALA A 250 -14.94 3.31 -16.95
C ALA A 250 -15.32 1.99 -17.64
N GLY A 251 -15.04 1.90 -18.94
CA GLY A 251 -15.54 0.80 -19.78
C GLY A 251 -17.07 0.87 -19.88
N ALA A 252 -17.76 -0.19 -19.45
CA ALA A 252 -19.22 -0.26 -19.42
C ALA A 252 -19.85 0.26 -18.11
N VAL A 253 -19.04 0.74 -17.16
CA VAL A 253 -19.46 1.15 -15.82
C VAL A 253 -19.34 2.66 -15.68
N SER A 254 -20.35 3.31 -15.10
CA SER A 254 -20.26 4.71 -14.67
C SER A 254 -19.49 4.80 -13.35
N ALA A 255 -18.29 5.39 -13.37
CA ALA A 255 -17.59 5.78 -12.15
C ALA A 255 -18.12 7.14 -11.70
N GLU A 256 -18.51 7.26 -10.43
CA GLU A 256 -19.15 8.47 -9.90
C GLU A 256 -18.53 8.91 -8.57
N VAL A 257 -18.55 10.22 -8.33
CA VAL A 257 -18.14 10.81 -7.05
C VAL A 257 -19.16 11.87 -6.65
N PHE A 258 -19.63 11.81 -5.41
CA PHE A 258 -20.56 12.78 -4.84
C PHE A 258 -19.90 13.48 -3.67
N LEU A 259 -19.67 14.79 -3.77
CA LEU A 259 -18.99 15.60 -2.75
C LEU A 259 -19.92 16.66 -2.15
N ARG A 260 -19.78 16.96 -0.87
CA ARG A 260 -20.54 18.00 -0.16
C ARG A 260 -20.14 19.41 -0.61
N GLN A 261 -18.89 19.57 -1.01
CA GLN A 261 -18.35 20.79 -1.59
C GLN A 261 -17.67 20.44 -2.92
N PRO A 262 -17.84 21.25 -3.97
CA PRO A 262 -17.14 21.04 -5.23
C PRO A 262 -15.62 20.96 -5.02
N ASP A 263 -15.00 19.91 -5.54
CA ASP A 263 -13.56 19.66 -5.49
C ASP A 263 -13.19 18.75 -6.67
N ASP A 264 -12.91 19.38 -7.81
CA ASP A 264 -12.66 18.69 -9.09
C ASP A 264 -11.41 17.80 -9.02
N ALA A 265 -10.39 18.23 -8.27
CA ALA A 265 -9.14 17.50 -8.09
C ALA A 265 -9.34 16.21 -7.28
N LEU A 266 -10.09 16.28 -6.18
CA LEU A 266 -10.43 15.11 -5.38
C LEU A 266 -11.31 14.14 -6.17
N ALA A 267 -12.33 14.67 -6.87
CA ALA A 267 -13.19 13.86 -7.71
C ALA A 267 -12.41 13.12 -8.81
N ALA A 268 -11.51 13.80 -9.51
CA ALA A 268 -10.67 13.19 -10.55
C ALA A 268 -9.83 12.01 -10.02
N LYS A 269 -9.22 12.14 -8.83
CA LYS A 269 -8.44 11.07 -8.19
C LYS A 269 -9.28 9.82 -7.92
N TYR A 270 -10.48 9.99 -7.37
CA TYR A 270 -11.38 8.87 -7.10
C TYR A 270 -11.98 8.27 -8.36
N LEU A 271 -12.33 9.07 -9.37
CA LEU A 271 -12.80 8.56 -10.66
C LEU A 271 -11.74 7.69 -11.35
N GLU A 272 -10.47 8.13 -11.36
CA GLU A 272 -9.38 7.35 -11.92
C GLU A 272 -9.10 6.09 -11.11
N ALA A 273 -9.00 6.20 -9.78
CA ALA A 273 -8.78 5.05 -8.91
C ALA A 273 -9.89 4.00 -9.06
N THR A 274 -11.14 4.45 -9.20
CA THR A 274 -12.29 3.58 -9.49
C THR A 274 -12.11 2.87 -10.82
N ALA A 275 -11.83 3.59 -11.90
CA ALA A 275 -11.68 3.00 -13.23
C ALA A 275 -10.56 1.94 -13.27
N ARG A 276 -9.41 2.24 -12.66
CA ARG A 276 -8.26 1.33 -12.63
C ARG A 276 -8.52 0.07 -11.80
N ASN A 277 -9.17 0.21 -10.64
CA ASN A 277 -9.56 -0.94 -9.82
C ASN A 277 -10.62 -1.80 -10.48
N LEU A 278 -11.66 -1.19 -11.07
CA LEU A 278 -12.68 -1.91 -11.82
C LEU A 278 -12.05 -2.75 -12.92
N GLU A 279 -11.09 -2.20 -13.67
CA GLU A 279 -10.42 -2.92 -14.75
C GLU A 279 -9.52 -4.07 -14.26
N MET A 280 -8.78 -3.86 -13.17
CA MET A 280 -7.97 -4.91 -12.53
C MET A 280 -8.85 -6.08 -12.09
N TYR A 281 -9.92 -5.81 -11.35
CA TYR A 281 -10.82 -6.84 -10.86
C TYR A 281 -11.68 -7.47 -11.96
N ARG A 282 -12.06 -6.70 -12.99
CA ARG A 282 -12.74 -7.24 -14.17
C ARG A 282 -11.91 -8.32 -14.86
N THR A 283 -10.61 -8.09 -14.99
CA THR A 283 -9.67 -9.04 -15.60
C THR A 283 -9.42 -10.24 -14.68
N LEU A 284 -9.29 -10.00 -13.37
CA LEU A 284 -9.03 -11.05 -12.38
C LEU A 284 -10.24 -11.98 -12.15
N ILE A 285 -11.45 -11.44 -12.08
CA ILE A 285 -12.65 -12.14 -11.59
C ILE A 285 -13.72 -12.28 -12.68
N GLY A 286 -14.00 -11.20 -13.41
CA GLY A 286 -15.04 -11.16 -14.43
C GLY A 286 -15.86 -9.87 -14.40
N PRO A 287 -16.91 -9.75 -15.23
CA PRO A 287 -17.66 -8.52 -15.40
C PRO A 287 -18.18 -7.95 -14.07
N TYR A 288 -18.03 -6.64 -13.89
CA TYR A 288 -18.55 -5.94 -12.72
C TYR A 288 -20.09 -6.11 -12.62
N PRO A 289 -20.66 -6.36 -11.43
CA PRO A 289 -22.06 -6.78 -11.33
C PRO A 289 -23.10 -5.68 -11.52
N TYR A 290 -22.70 -4.42 -11.47
CA TYR A 290 -23.60 -3.24 -11.52
C TYR A 290 -23.28 -2.32 -12.71
N GLU A 291 -24.13 -1.32 -12.96
CA GLU A 291 -23.88 -0.32 -14.01
C GLU A 291 -23.05 0.88 -13.52
N LYS A 292 -22.96 1.07 -12.20
CA LYS A 292 -22.13 2.14 -11.61
C LYS A 292 -21.31 1.66 -10.42
N PHE A 293 -20.23 2.38 -10.12
CA PHE A 293 -19.63 2.43 -8.79
C PHE A 293 -19.49 3.89 -8.37
N ALA A 294 -19.96 4.24 -7.17
CA ALA A 294 -19.87 5.61 -6.66
C ALA A 294 -19.08 5.71 -5.35
N LEU A 295 -18.24 6.74 -5.23
CA LEU A 295 -17.87 7.30 -3.92
C LEU A 295 -18.91 8.33 -3.50
N VAL A 296 -19.46 8.21 -2.29
CA VAL A 296 -20.37 9.19 -1.70
C VAL A 296 -19.74 9.78 -0.44
N GLU A 297 -19.53 11.09 -0.42
CA GLU A 297 -19.08 11.81 0.79
C GLU A 297 -20.23 11.90 1.79
N ASN A 298 -19.97 11.43 3.00
CA ASN A 298 -20.94 11.41 4.08
C ASN A 298 -20.89 12.68 4.96
N PHE A 299 -21.97 12.96 5.68
CA PHE A 299 -22.06 14.10 6.60
C PHE A 299 -21.53 13.81 8.02
N TRP A 300 -20.97 12.63 8.25
CA TRP A 300 -20.16 12.27 9.41
C TRP A 300 -19.09 11.25 9.02
N GLU A 301 -18.09 11.04 9.88
CA GLU A 301 -16.99 10.12 9.56
C GLU A 301 -17.46 8.67 9.54
N THR A 302 -17.26 8.01 8.38
CA THR A 302 -17.73 6.63 8.07
C THR A 302 -16.78 5.92 7.11
N GLY A 303 -16.89 4.59 7.05
CA GLY A 303 -16.17 3.73 6.13
C GLY A 303 -17.02 2.52 5.75
N TYR A 304 -18.07 2.71 4.95
CA TYR A 304 -19.03 1.65 4.62
C TYR A 304 -18.99 1.24 3.15
N GLY A 305 -19.00 -0.07 2.90
CA GLY A 305 -19.16 -0.68 1.59
C GLY A 305 -20.62 -0.99 1.30
N MET A 306 -21.12 -0.59 0.13
CA MET A 306 -22.49 -0.82 -0.29
C MET A 306 -22.53 -1.47 -1.68
N PRO A 307 -23.62 -2.16 -2.03
CA PRO A 307 -23.86 -2.57 -3.41
C PRO A 307 -23.81 -1.36 -4.36
N SER A 308 -22.83 -1.33 -5.26
CA SER A 308 -22.54 -0.30 -6.27
C SER A 308 -22.05 1.07 -5.77
N PHE A 309 -21.73 1.24 -4.49
CA PHE A 309 -21.12 2.48 -3.99
C PHE A 309 -20.43 2.29 -2.63
N THR A 310 -19.66 3.27 -2.19
CA THR A 310 -19.12 3.34 -0.83
C THR A 310 -19.46 4.69 -0.21
N LEU A 311 -19.72 4.70 1.10
CA LEU A 311 -20.04 5.89 1.88
C LEU A 311 -18.89 6.17 2.83
N LEU A 312 -18.15 7.25 2.57
CA LEU A 312 -16.93 7.60 3.31
C LEU A 312 -17.03 9.00 3.92
N GLY A 313 -16.44 9.15 5.10
CA GLY A 313 -16.37 10.42 5.82
C GLY A 313 -15.57 11.51 5.11
N SER A 314 -15.93 12.78 5.33
CA SER A 314 -15.26 13.95 4.75
C SER A 314 -13.76 13.98 5.03
N GLN A 315 -13.31 13.70 6.25
CA GLN A 315 -11.88 13.70 6.54
C GLN A 315 -11.18 12.51 5.88
N ILE A 316 -11.85 11.36 5.88
CA ILE A 316 -11.28 10.10 5.36
C ILE A 316 -10.97 10.20 3.88
N ILE A 317 -11.91 10.70 3.07
CA ILE A 317 -11.70 10.76 1.62
C ILE A 317 -10.50 11.64 1.21
N ARG A 318 -10.06 12.53 2.10
CA ARG A 318 -8.93 13.44 1.86
C ARG A 318 -7.58 12.85 2.26
N PHE A 319 -7.54 11.68 2.91
CA PHE A 319 -6.29 11.00 3.23
C PHE A 319 -5.72 10.26 2.00
N PRO A 320 -4.48 10.55 1.57
CA PRO A 320 -3.92 9.97 0.34
C PRO A 320 -3.85 8.45 0.33
N PHE A 321 -3.62 7.82 1.49
CA PHE A 321 -3.47 6.37 1.60
C PHE A 321 -4.78 5.59 1.36
N ILE A 322 -5.95 6.25 1.41
CA ILE A 322 -7.24 5.57 1.25
C ILE A 322 -7.37 4.96 -0.15
N LEU A 323 -6.86 5.64 -1.18
CA LEU A 323 -6.86 5.18 -2.58
C LEU A 323 -6.07 3.88 -2.80
N THR A 324 -5.15 3.54 -1.89
CA THR A 324 -4.28 2.35 -1.99
C THR A 324 -4.41 1.39 -0.81
N SER A 325 -5.39 1.61 0.07
CA SER A 325 -5.69 0.73 1.20
C SER A 325 -7.17 0.34 1.22
N SER A 326 -8.03 1.13 1.85
CA SER A 326 -9.44 0.79 2.06
C SER A 326 -10.30 0.93 0.79
N TYR A 327 -10.05 1.91 -0.09
CA TYR A 327 -10.92 2.13 -1.25
C TYR A 327 -10.96 0.94 -2.24
N PRO A 328 -9.83 0.30 -2.59
CA PRO A 328 -9.82 -0.93 -3.38
C PRO A 328 -10.58 -2.10 -2.74
N HIS A 329 -10.59 -2.17 -1.40
CA HIS A 329 -11.32 -3.18 -0.63
C HIS A 329 -12.84 -3.01 -0.82
N GLU A 330 -13.34 -1.78 -0.67
CA GLU A 330 -14.75 -1.44 -0.86
C GLU A 330 -15.23 -1.67 -2.30
N ILE A 331 -14.38 -1.36 -3.29
CA ILE A 331 -14.68 -1.67 -4.70
C ILE A 331 -14.83 -3.18 -4.88
N LEU A 332 -13.90 -3.97 -4.32
CA LEU A 332 -13.89 -5.42 -4.49
C LEU A 332 -15.11 -6.11 -3.84
N HIS A 333 -15.67 -5.56 -2.77
CA HIS A 333 -16.91 -6.06 -2.18
C HIS A 333 -18.10 -6.10 -3.14
N ASN A 334 -18.01 -5.42 -4.29
CA ASN A 334 -19.04 -5.51 -5.31
C ASN A 334 -19.08 -6.89 -5.98
N TRP A 335 -17.95 -7.57 -6.11
CA TRP A 335 -17.94 -8.97 -6.53
C TRP A 335 -18.24 -9.92 -5.36
N TRP A 336 -17.64 -9.66 -4.19
CA TRP A 336 -17.74 -10.52 -3.01
C TRP A 336 -18.51 -9.83 -1.88
N GLY A 337 -19.62 -10.42 -1.43
CA GLY A 337 -20.51 -9.80 -0.46
C GLY A 337 -21.71 -9.15 -1.14
N ASN A 338 -21.49 -8.35 -2.19
CA ASN A 338 -22.58 -7.68 -2.92
C ASN A 338 -22.89 -8.31 -4.29
N GLY A 339 -22.07 -9.24 -4.80
CA GLY A 339 -22.29 -9.90 -6.10
C GLY A 339 -22.49 -11.40 -5.97
N VAL A 340 -21.63 -12.02 -5.15
CA VAL A 340 -21.80 -13.34 -4.56
C VAL A 340 -21.98 -13.13 -3.06
N PHE A 341 -23.15 -13.47 -2.55
CA PHE A 341 -23.54 -13.17 -1.18
C PHE A 341 -22.99 -14.20 -0.20
N VAL A 342 -22.81 -13.80 1.05
CA VAL A 342 -22.32 -14.69 2.11
C VAL A 342 -23.47 -15.57 2.63
N ASP A 343 -23.23 -16.86 2.79
CA ASP A 343 -24.03 -17.72 3.67
C ASP A 343 -23.51 -17.61 5.11
N TYR A 344 -24.06 -16.66 5.87
CA TYR A 344 -23.67 -16.39 7.25
C TYR A 344 -23.87 -17.58 8.19
N ALA A 345 -24.71 -18.56 7.85
CA ALA A 345 -24.84 -19.78 8.64
C ALA A 345 -23.57 -20.65 8.60
N SER A 346 -22.77 -20.49 7.54
CA SER A 346 -21.51 -21.22 7.30
C SER A 346 -20.25 -20.39 7.56
N GLY A 347 -20.40 -19.13 7.98
CA GLY A 347 -19.32 -18.19 8.25
C GLY A 347 -18.99 -17.26 7.07
N ASN A 348 -18.46 -16.08 7.39
CA ASN A 348 -18.14 -15.03 6.43
C ASN A 348 -16.77 -15.28 5.76
N TRP A 349 -16.79 -15.81 4.54
CA TRP A 349 -15.60 -16.01 3.70
C TRP A 349 -15.16 -14.75 2.96
N CYS A 350 -16.07 -13.78 2.82
CA CYS A 350 -15.87 -12.60 1.98
C CYS A 350 -14.74 -11.71 2.51
N GLU A 351 -14.71 -11.42 3.81
CA GLU A 351 -13.71 -10.51 4.40
C GLU A 351 -12.27 -10.96 4.15
N GLY A 352 -11.99 -12.25 4.36
CA GLY A 352 -10.68 -12.84 4.15
C GLY A 352 -10.24 -12.78 2.68
N LEU A 353 -11.14 -13.15 1.76
CA LEU A 353 -10.86 -13.13 0.34
C LEU A 353 -10.67 -11.70 -0.18
N THR A 354 -11.51 -10.76 0.25
CA THR A 354 -11.41 -9.34 -0.11
C THR A 354 -10.10 -8.76 0.42
N ALA A 355 -9.74 -9.01 1.68
CA ALA A 355 -8.46 -8.57 2.23
C ALA A 355 -7.26 -9.21 1.50
N TYR A 356 -7.39 -10.46 1.03
CA TYR A 356 -6.33 -11.10 0.25
C TYR A 356 -6.14 -10.46 -1.14
N LEU A 357 -7.25 -10.16 -1.82
CA LEU A 357 -7.24 -9.66 -3.20
C LEU A 357 -7.20 -8.12 -3.29
N ALA A 358 -7.31 -7.39 -2.18
CA ALA A 358 -7.13 -5.94 -2.11
C ALA A 358 -5.92 -5.59 -1.23
N ASP A 359 -6.03 -5.71 0.09
CA ASP A 359 -5.02 -5.24 1.06
C ASP A 359 -3.66 -5.92 0.88
N HIS A 360 -3.67 -7.26 0.83
CA HIS A 360 -2.46 -8.05 0.60
C HIS A 360 -1.96 -7.88 -0.83
N LEU A 361 -2.85 -7.92 -1.83
CA LEU A 361 -2.45 -7.81 -3.24
C LEU A 361 -1.73 -6.49 -3.54
N TYR A 362 -2.22 -5.36 -3.02
CA TYR A 362 -1.54 -4.08 -3.17
C TYR A 362 -0.13 -4.08 -2.54
N LYS A 363 0.03 -4.76 -1.41
CA LYS A 363 1.34 -4.94 -0.77
C LYS A 363 2.22 -5.88 -1.56
N GLU A 364 1.67 -6.94 -2.15
CA GLU A 364 2.36 -7.83 -3.06
C GLU A 364 2.86 -7.09 -4.32
N GLN A 365 2.04 -6.20 -4.90
CA GLN A 365 2.44 -5.32 -6.01
C GLN A 365 3.63 -4.41 -5.64
N GLN A 366 3.73 -4.01 -4.37
CA GLN A 366 4.83 -3.22 -3.81
C GLN A 366 6.04 -4.09 -3.38
N GLY A 367 5.99 -5.41 -3.59
CA GLY A 367 7.04 -6.33 -3.15
C GLY A 367 7.07 -6.58 -1.64
N GLN A 368 6.01 -6.22 -0.92
CA GLN A 368 5.84 -6.31 0.55
C GLN A 368 4.89 -7.45 0.96
N GLY A 369 4.66 -8.44 0.08
CA GLY A 369 3.68 -9.49 0.30
C GLY A 369 4.04 -10.43 1.46
N ALA A 370 5.33 -10.74 1.65
CA ALA A 370 5.81 -11.59 2.75
C ALA A 370 5.73 -10.86 4.09
N GLU A 371 6.08 -9.58 4.13
CA GLU A 371 5.95 -8.73 5.31
C GLU A 371 4.50 -8.63 5.76
N TYR A 372 3.55 -8.46 4.82
CA TYR A 372 2.12 -8.43 5.16
C TYR A 372 1.63 -9.75 5.75
N ARG A 373 2.06 -10.90 5.18
CA ARG A 373 1.72 -12.23 5.74
C ARG A 373 2.32 -12.42 7.12
N ARG A 374 3.61 -12.10 7.31
CA ARG A 374 4.26 -12.11 8.63
C ARG A 374 3.50 -11.28 9.66
N ASP A 375 3.11 -10.07 9.29
CA ASP A 375 2.40 -9.15 10.19
C ASP A 375 0.99 -9.68 10.51
N THR A 376 0.34 -10.37 9.56
CA THR A 376 -0.92 -11.11 9.77
C THR A 376 -0.74 -12.23 10.80
N LEU A 377 0.29 -13.07 10.66
CA LEU A 377 0.59 -14.14 11.64
C LEU A 377 0.96 -13.57 13.02
N LYS A 378 1.68 -12.45 13.04
CA LYS A 378 2.03 -11.71 14.25
C LYS A 378 0.77 -11.21 14.98
N LYS A 379 -0.21 -10.63 14.26
CA LYS A 379 -1.49 -10.21 14.84
C LYS A 379 -2.23 -11.38 15.48
N TYR A 380 -2.31 -12.53 14.81
CA TYR A 380 -2.93 -13.73 15.38
C TYR A 380 -2.26 -14.15 16.69
N ARG A 381 -0.92 -14.24 16.72
CA ARG A 381 -0.16 -14.54 17.95
C ARG A 381 -0.41 -13.53 19.08
N ASP A 382 -0.42 -12.24 18.75
CA ASP A 382 -0.48 -11.17 19.77
C ASP A 382 -1.89 -10.99 20.36
N PHE A 383 -2.95 -11.23 19.56
CA PHE A 383 -4.34 -10.93 19.94
C PHE A 383 -5.25 -12.14 20.14
N VAL A 384 -4.89 -13.33 19.68
CA VAL A 384 -5.73 -14.53 19.77
C VAL A 384 -5.18 -15.48 20.83
N ARG A 385 -5.81 -15.49 22.01
CA ARG A 385 -5.56 -16.44 23.11
C ARG A 385 -6.66 -17.51 23.12
N ASP A 386 -6.48 -18.60 23.88
CA ASP A 386 -7.40 -19.77 23.87
C ASP A 386 -8.90 -19.40 24.00
N ALA A 387 -9.26 -18.45 24.86
CA ALA A 387 -10.65 -18.02 25.04
C ALA A 387 -11.20 -17.06 23.95
N GLN A 388 -10.32 -16.57 23.07
CA GLN A 388 -10.60 -15.59 22.02
C GLN A 388 -10.53 -16.20 20.61
N ASP A 389 -10.09 -17.46 20.49
CA ASP A 389 -10.01 -18.18 19.22
C ASP A 389 -11.32 -18.89 18.87
N PHE A 390 -11.65 -18.93 17.59
CA PHE A 390 -12.89 -19.56 17.10
C PHE A 390 -12.75 -20.06 15.64
N PRO A 391 -13.56 -21.04 15.20
CA PRO A 391 -13.57 -21.50 13.82
C PRO A 391 -14.08 -20.40 12.87
N LEU A 392 -13.57 -20.34 11.62
CA LEU A 392 -14.07 -19.38 10.62
C LEU A 392 -15.56 -19.58 10.32
N SER A 393 -16.09 -20.80 10.49
CA SER A 393 -17.54 -21.06 10.37
C SER A 393 -18.41 -20.35 11.42
N LYS A 394 -17.79 -19.68 12.40
CA LYS A 394 -18.45 -18.83 13.41
C LYS A 394 -18.18 -17.34 13.20
N PHE A 395 -17.34 -16.97 12.23
CA PHE A 395 -17.06 -15.57 11.93
C PHE A 395 -18.24 -14.94 11.19
N LEU A 396 -18.74 -13.81 11.70
CA LEU A 396 -19.82 -13.03 11.05
C LEU A 396 -19.30 -11.64 10.68
N SER A 397 -18.76 -10.93 11.67
CA SER A 397 -18.18 -9.61 11.53
C SER A 397 -17.09 -9.36 12.57
N ARG A 398 -16.25 -8.36 12.30
CA ARG A 398 -15.21 -7.88 13.24
C ARG A 398 -15.82 -7.00 14.31
N HIS A 399 -15.41 -7.20 15.55
CA HIS A 399 -15.78 -6.37 16.70
C HIS A 399 -14.65 -6.23 17.75
N SER A 400 -13.51 -6.86 17.52
CA SER A 400 -12.29 -6.76 18.35
C SER A 400 -11.04 -7.12 17.54
N PRO A 401 -9.82 -6.76 18.00
CA PRO A 401 -8.57 -7.18 17.35
C PRO A 401 -8.43 -8.71 17.19
N SER A 402 -8.96 -9.49 18.14
CA SER A 402 -8.95 -10.96 18.05
C SER A 402 -9.83 -11.47 16.90
N THR A 403 -11.04 -10.91 16.76
CA THR A 403 -11.97 -11.28 15.67
C THR A 403 -11.46 -10.85 14.30
N GLU A 404 -10.72 -9.74 14.22
CA GLU A 404 -10.01 -9.32 13.00
C GLU A 404 -8.94 -10.36 12.63
N ALA A 405 -8.09 -10.73 13.60
CA ALA A 405 -7.00 -11.66 13.36
C ALA A 405 -7.48 -13.05 12.91
N VAL A 406 -8.63 -13.51 13.41
CA VAL A 406 -9.28 -14.75 12.96
C VAL A 406 -9.99 -14.53 11.62
N GLY A 407 -11.01 -13.66 11.59
CA GLY A 407 -11.93 -13.53 10.45
C GLY A 407 -11.29 -13.00 9.18
N TYR A 408 -10.37 -12.03 9.30
CA TYR A 408 -9.60 -11.51 8.17
C TYR A 408 -8.29 -12.28 8.03
N GLY A 409 -7.49 -12.35 9.10
CA GLY A 409 -6.12 -12.86 9.03
C GLY A 409 -6.01 -14.35 8.67
N LYS A 410 -6.74 -15.22 9.39
CA LYS A 410 -6.73 -16.66 9.13
C LYS A 410 -7.39 -17.02 7.79
N ALA A 411 -8.48 -16.34 7.43
CA ALA A 411 -9.14 -16.54 6.14
C ALA A 411 -8.27 -16.08 4.96
N LEU A 412 -7.63 -14.91 5.05
CA LEU A 412 -6.66 -14.42 4.05
C LEU A 412 -5.51 -15.42 3.84
N MET A 413 -4.96 -15.96 4.93
CA MET A 413 -3.89 -16.96 4.82
C MET A 413 -4.39 -18.30 4.26
N LEU A 414 -5.65 -18.66 4.48
CA LEU A 414 -6.27 -19.81 3.81
C LEU A 414 -6.31 -19.62 2.30
N ASP A 415 -6.74 -18.45 1.80
CA ASP A 415 -6.73 -18.12 0.38
C ASP A 415 -5.31 -18.09 -0.20
N HIS A 416 -4.34 -17.57 0.55
CA HIS A 416 -2.93 -17.62 0.16
C HIS A 416 -2.41 -19.06 0.01
N MET A 417 -2.66 -19.91 1.00
CA MET A 417 -2.28 -21.33 0.95
C MET A 417 -3.01 -22.06 -0.19
N LEU A 418 -4.26 -21.71 -0.45
CA LEU A 418 -5.04 -22.25 -1.57
C LEU A 418 -4.40 -21.86 -2.92
N ARG A 419 -4.06 -20.59 -3.13
CA ARG A 419 -3.32 -20.11 -4.32
C ARG A 419 -1.99 -20.83 -4.47
N ARG A 420 -1.24 -21.05 -3.38
CA ARG A 420 0.00 -21.85 -3.38
C ARG A 420 -0.24 -23.28 -3.82
N LYS A 421 -1.32 -23.92 -3.36
CA LYS A 421 -1.64 -25.32 -3.63
C LYS A 421 -1.96 -25.58 -5.10
N VAL A 422 -2.71 -24.67 -5.73
CA VAL A 422 -3.20 -24.85 -7.11
C VAL A 422 -2.38 -24.10 -8.17
N GLY A 423 -1.59 -23.10 -7.77
CA GLY A 423 -0.84 -22.22 -8.67
C GLY A 423 -1.70 -21.08 -9.23
N ASP A 424 -1.06 -20.00 -9.67
CA ASP A 424 -1.72 -18.72 -9.99
C ASP A 424 -2.79 -18.86 -11.08
N ALA A 425 -2.45 -19.52 -12.19
CA ALA A 425 -3.38 -19.68 -13.31
C ALA A 425 -4.65 -20.46 -12.93
N ALA A 426 -4.52 -21.54 -12.13
CA ALA A 426 -5.68 -22.31 -11.68
C ALA A 426 -6.48 -21.56 -10.61
N TYR A 427 -5.81 -20.80 -9.75
CA TYR A 427 -6.46 -19.96 -8.74
C TYR A 427 -7.35 -18.89 -9.39
N VAL A 428 -6.82 -18.16 -10.38
CA VAL A 428 -7.59 -17.16 -11.14
C VAL A 428 -8.81 -17.79 -11.82
N ARG A 429 -8.64 -18.94 -12.50
CA ARG A 429 -9.78 -19.66 -13.08
C ARG A 429 -10.80 -20.11 -12.03
N GLY A 430 -10.34 -20.44 -10.82
CA GLY A 430 -11.18 -20.77 -9.67
C GLY A 430 -12.05 -19.59 -9.23
N LEU A 431 -11.46 -18.41 -9.07
CA LEU A 431 -12.19 -17.16 -8.77
C LEU A 431 -13.24 -16.85 -9.85
N GLN A 432 -12.83 -16.89 -11.12
CA GLN A 432 -13.73 -16.63 -12.26
C GLN A 432 -14.88 -17.63 -12.33
N ARG A 433 -14.61 -18.90 -12.02
CA ARG A 433 -15.63 -19.94 -11.94
C ARG A 433 -16.59 -19.70 -10.78
N PHE A 434 -16.06 -19.42 -9.59
CA PHE A 434 -16.84 -19.16 -8.39
C PHE A 434 -17.81 -17.99 -8.61
N TYR A 435 -17.30 -16.88 -9.15
CA TYR A 435 -18.12 -15.73 -9.50
C TYR A 435 -19.22 -16.09 -10.51
N ARG A 436 -18.86 -16.73 -11.63
CA ARG A 436 -19.82 -17.09 -12.67
C ARG A 436 -20.93 -18.04 -12.17
N GLU A 437 -20.62 -18.97 -11.29
CA GLU A 437 -21.57 -19.99 -10.80
C GLU A 437 -22.43 -19.50 -9.62
N ARG A 438 -21.93 -18.54 -8.82
CA ARG A 438 -22.58 -18.07 -7.59
C ARG A 438 -23.06 -16.63 -7.62
N ARG A 439 -22.88 -15.90 -8.73
CA ARG A 439 -23.41 -14.54 -8.89
C ARG A 439 -24.93 -14.52 -8.64
N GLY A 440 -25.38 -13.58 -7.80
CA GLY A 440 -26.79 -13.45 -7.40
C GLY A 440 -27.26 -14.52 -6.41
N GLN A 441 -26.35 -15.31 -5.81
CA GLN A 441 -26.67 -16.37 -4.86
C GLN A 441 -25.83 -16.24 -3.59
N ARG A 442 -26.30 -16.83 -2.49
CA ARG A 442 -25.48 -17.05 -1.29
C ARG A 442 -24.51 -18.21 -1.50
N ALA A 443 -23.29 -18.09 -0.98
CA ALA A 443 -22.24 -19.09 -1.10
C ALA A 443 -21.51 -19.30 0.24
N SER A 444 -20.96 -20.49 0.40
CA SER A 444 -20.17 -20.93 1.56
C SER A 444 -18.68 -21.08 1.23
N PHE A 445 -17.84 -21.27 2.26
CA PHE A 445 -16.43 -21.68 2.07
C PHE A 445 -16.29 -22.97 1.24
N ASP A 446 -17.24 -23.89 1.36
CA ASP A 446 -17.24 -25.15 0.62
C ASP A 446 -17.49 -24.93 -0.88
N ASP A 447 -18.33 -23.96 -1.25
CA ASP A 447 -18.54 -23.57 -2.64
C ASP A 447 -17.30 -22.96 -3.25
N LEU A 448 -16.60 -22.12 -2.49
CA LEU A 448 -15.31 -21.55 -2.90
C LEU A 448 -14.25 -22.65 -3.09
N ALA A 449 -14.19 -23.62 -2.17
CA ALA A 449 -13.30 -24.77 -2.28
C ALA A 449 -13.60 -25.63 -3.53
N ARG A 450 -14.88 -25.91 -3.80
CA ARG A 450 -15.31 -26.68 -4.98
C ARG A 450 -14.98 -25.97 -6.29
N ALA A 451 -15.19 -24.66 -6.37
CA ALA A 451 -14.90 -23.89 -7.58
C ALA A 451 -13.39 -23.90 -7.92
N HIS A 452 -12.53 -23.68 -6.91
CA HIS A 452 -11.08 -23.78 -7.08
C HIS A 452 -10.63 -25.23 -7.37
N GLY A 453 -11.27 -26.21 -6.73
CA GLY A 453 -10.92 -27.62 -6.90
C GLY A 453 -11.23 -28.10 -8.31
N ALA A 454 -12.36 -27.70 -8.86
CA ALA A 454 -12.73 -27.95 -10.24
C ALA A 454 -11.77 -27.27 -11.24
N ALA A 455 -11.29 -26.06 -10.95
CA ALA A 455 -10.35 -25.33 -11.83
C ALA A 455 -8.92 -25.90 -11.81
N ALA A 456 -8.55 -26.60 -10.73
CA ALA A 456 -7.25 -27.22 -10.52
C ALA A 456 -7.24 -28.75 -10.71
N ASN A 457 -8.42 -29.37 -10.87
CA ASN A 457 -8.60 -30.82 -10.88
C ASN A 457 -8.07 -31.51 -9.60
N VAL A 458 -8.37 -30.95 -8.43
CA VAL A 458 -7.96 -31.45 -7.11
C VAL A 458 -9.13 -31.31 -6.12
N ASP A 459 -9.34 -32.29 -5.24
CA ASP A 459 -10.27 -32.14 -4.12
C ASP A 459 -9.66 -31.27 -3.01
N LEU A 460 -10.23 -30.08 -2.82
CA LEU A 460 -9.77 -29.10 -1.84
C LEU A 460 -10.64 -29.04 -0.59
N LEU A 461 -11.78 -29.73 -0.55
CA LEU A 461 -12.67 -29.70 0.61
C LEU A 461 -11.96 -30.16 1.91
N PRO A 462 -11.13 -31.22 1.92
CA PRO A 462 -10.40 -31.61 3.12
C PRO A 462 -9.42 -30.51 3.60
N MET A 463 -8.77 -29.83 2.67
CA MET A 463 -7.83 -28.73 2.99
C MET A 463 -8.56 -27.51 3.53
N VAL A 464 -9.70 -27.13 2.97
CA VAL A 464 -10.45 -25.94 3.42
C VAL A 464 -11.17 -26.23 4.74
N SER A 465 -11.82 -27.39 4.85
CA SER A 465 -12.62 -27.77 6.02
C SER A 465 -11.81 -27.78 7.32
N GLN A 466 -10.55 -28.23 7.30
CA GLN A 466 -9.71 -28.21 8.51
C GLN A 466 -9.51 -26.77 9.04
N TRP A 467 -9.39 -25.77 8.17
CA TRP A 467 -9.14 -24.39 8.57
C TRP A 467 -10.41 -23.66 8.93
N VAL A 468 -11.52 -24.01 8.26
CA VAL A 468 -12.83 -23.40 8.49
C VAL A 468 -13.45 -23.89 9.80
N ASN A 469 -13.31 -25.18 10.12
CA ASN A 469 -14.04 -25.81 11.23
C ASN A 469 -13.20 -26.01 12.50
N ARG A 470 -11.87 -25.85 12.45
CA ARG A 470 -11.00 -26.01 13.64
C ARG A 470 -10.49 -24.67 14.14
N VAL A 471 -10.39 -24.56 15.46
CA VAL A 471 -9.59 -23.54 16.14
C VAL A 471 -8.10 -23.86 16.06
N GLY A 472 -7.26 -22.88 16.36
CA GLY A 472 -5.82 -22.97 16.49
C GLY A 472 -5.04 -22.88 15.18
N ALA A 473 -3.72 -22.99 15.33
CA ALA A 473 -2.73 -23.00 14.26
C ALA A 473 -1.59 -23.99 14.60
N PRO A 474 -0.88 -24.55 13.61
CA PRO A 474 0.29 -25.38 13.86
C PRO A 474 1.45 -24.57 14.46
N GLU A 475 2.19 -25.17 15.39
CA GLU A 475 3.45 -24.64 15.92
C GLU A 475 4.61 -25.47 15.36
N LEU A 476 5.44 -24.85 14.51
CA LEU A 476 6.50 -25.57 13.82
C LEU A 476 7.86 -25.46 14.52
N ARG A 477 8.61 -26.57 14.52
CA ARG A 477 10.01 -26.65 14.94
C ARG A 477 10.80 -27.52 13.98
N VAL A 478 12.01 -27.08 13.60
CA VAL A 478 12.96 -27.94 12.90
C VAL A 478 14.04 -28.42 13.89
N THR A 479 14.29 -29.73 13.93
CA THR A 479 15.32 -30.35 14.78
C THR A 479 16.15 -31.35 13.98
N ASP A 480 17.26 -31.78 14.59
CA ASP A 480 18.07 -32.92 14.12
C ASP A 480 18.60 -32.77 12.68
N VAL A 481 18.82 -31.53 12.23
CA VAL A 481 19.31 -31.25 10.87
C VAL A 481 20.78 -31.63 10.75
N ARG A 482 21.09 -32.49 9.79
CA ARG A 482 22.44 -32.97 9.47
C ARG A 482 22.68 -32.88 7.98
N VAL A 483 23.91 -32.57 7.59
CA VAL A 483 24.35 -32.52 6.20
C VAL A 483 25.44 -33.56 5.99
N ALA A 484 25.30 -34.37 4.94
CA ALA A 484 26.32 -35.32 4.50
C ALA A 484 26.70 -35.03 3.05
N ALA A 485 28.01 -35.00 2.77
CA ALA A 485 28.49 -34.99 1.39
C ALA A 485 28.38 -36.41 0.82
N VAL A 486 27.83 -36.52 -0.39
CA VAL A 486 27.68 -37.76 -1.14
C VAL A 486 28.48 -37.62 -2.44
N LYS A 487 29.32 -38.61 -2.73
CA LYS A 487 30.00 -38.71 -4.02
C LYS A 487 29.04 -39.41 -4.98
N ASP A 488 28.42 -38.65 -5.88
CA ASP A 488 27.73 -39.19 -7.04
C ASP A 488 28.64 -39.05 -8.26
N THR A 489 28.60 -39.99 -9.19
CA THR A 489 29.64 -40.25 -10.21
C THR A 489 30.01 -39.05 -11.09
N GLU A 490 30.92 -38.20 -10.60
CA GLU A 490 31.55 -36.99 -11.17
C GLU A 490 31.15 -35.63 -10.54
N LYS A 491 30.15 -35.55 -9.65
CA LYS A 491 29.78 -34.28 -8.96
C LYS A 491 29.63 -34.47 -7.45
N SER A 492 30.17 -33.53 -6.67
CA SER A 492 29.91 -33.48 -5.23
C SER A 492 28.46 -33.07 -4.99
N ALA A 493 27.68 -33.91 -4.31
CA ALA A 493 26.32 -33.62 -3.90
C ALA A 493 26.23 -33.60 -2.36
N TYR A 494 25.22 -32.92 -1.82
CA TYR A 494 24.94 -32.87 -0.39
C TYR A 494 23.54 -33.40 -0.13
N VAL A 495 23.40 -34.22 0.91
CA VAL A 495 22.12 -34.70 1.42
C VAL A 495 21.88 -34.10 2.79
N LEU A 496 20.79 -33.35 2.92
CA LEU A 496 20.32 -32.79 4.18
C LEU A 496 19.22 -33.67 4.72
N ARG A 497 19.36 -34.13 5.97
CA ARG A 497 18.32 -34.86 6.70
C ARG A 497 17.92 -34.09 7.93
N GLY A 498 16.65 -34.10 8.29
CA GLY A 498 16.17 -33.44 9.49
C GLY A 498 14.74 -33.83 9.83
N VAL A 499 14.23 -33.22 10.90
CA VAL A 499 12.90 -33.49 11.43
C VAL A 499 12.13 -32.19 11.55
N LEU A 500 10.93 -32.14 10.96
CA LEU A 500 9.97 -31.08 11.19
C LEU A 500 8.88 -31.56 12.15
N ARG A 501 8.58 -30.77 13.17
CA ARG A 501 7.64 -31.12 14.25
C ARG A 501 6.52 -30.11 14.35
N GLN A 502 5.32 -30.63 14.62
CA GLN A 502 4.16 -29.88 15.09
C GLN A 502 4.07 -30.05 16.61
N VAL A 503 4.32 -28.97 17.37
CA VAL A 503 4.47 -29.03 18.83
C VAL A 503 3.24 -28.54 19.62
N GLN A 504 2.22 -28.05 18.93
CA GLN A 504 0.97 -27.64 19.57
C GLN A 504 0.27 -28.82 20.26
N ASN A 505 -0.49 -28.53 21.32
CA ASN A 505 -1.21 -29.56 22.08
C ASN A 505 -2.34 -30.23 21.28
N ALA A 506 -2.93 -29.51 20.32
CA ALA A 506 -4.02 -30.01 19.47
C ALA A 506 -3.55 -31.12 18.50
N ALA A 507 -4.50 -31.69 17.75
CA ALA A 507 -4.20 -32.62 16.66
C ALA A 507 -3.34 -31.92 15.57
N PRO A 508 -2.44 -32.65 14.88
CA PRO A 508 -1.65 -32.07 13.81
C PRO A 508 -2.53 -31.52 12.68
N PHE A 509 -2.03 -30.51 11.99
CA PHE A 509 -2.61 -29.97 10.76
C PHE A 509 -1.94 -30.62 9.55
N ALA A 510 -2.70 -30.81 8.48
CA ALA A 510 -2.16 -31.29 7.21
C ALA A 510 -1.75 -30.08 6.36
N ILE A 511 -0.44 -29.82 6.29
CA ILE A 511 0.12 -28.60 5.68
C ILE A 511 1.30 -28.90 4.76
N ASP A 512 1.41 -28.15 3.67
CA ASP A 512 2.56 -28.20 2.77
C ASP A 512 3.48 -27.03 3.13
N VAL A 513 4.66 -27.35 3.68
CA VAL A 513 5.57 -26.36 4.25
C VAL A 513 6.72 -26.08 3.28
N PRO A 514 6.88 -24.84 2.80
CA PRO A 514 8.04 -24.46 1.99
C PRO A 514 9.32 -24.56 2.82
N VAL A 515 10.38 -25.10 2.23
CA VAL A 515 11.71 -25.19 2.84
C VAL A 515 12.75 -24.73 1.83
N VAL A 516 13.60 -23.80 2.25
CA VAL A 516 14.66 -23.24 1.44
C VAL A 516 16.00 -23.72 1.96
N VAL A 517 16.81 -24.27 1.06
CA VAL A 517 18.22 -24.55 1.29
C VAL A 517 19.01 -23.41 0.68
N ARG A 518 19.63 -22.59 1.53
CA ARG A 518 20.58 -21.58 1.08
C ARG A 518 21.93 -22.23 0.87
N THR A 519 22.55 -21.96 -0.26
CA THR A 519 23.82 -22.53 -0.68
C THR A 519 24.83 -21.43 -0.99
N ASP A 520 26.08 -21.80 -1.20
CA ASP A 520 27.15 -20.90 -1.65
C ASP A 520 26.95 -20.34 -3.07
N ARG A 521 26.01 -20.89 -3.86
CA ARG A 521 25.70 -20.42 -5.22
C ARG A 521 24.28 -19.87 -5.40
N GLY A 522 23.48 -19.76 -4.34
CA GLY A 522 22.09 -19.29 -4.42
C GLY A 522 21.14 -20.08 -3.51
N VAL A 523 19.85 -20.07 -3.83
CA VAL A 523 18.79 -20.72 -3.04
C VAL A 523 18.12 -21.85 -3.81
N GLN A 524 17.78 -22.92 -3.10
CA GLN A 524 16.99 -24.05 -3.62
C GLN A 524 15.70 -24.16 -2.80
N GLN A 525 14.55 -24.25 -3.47
CA GLN A 525 13.24 -24.32 -2.81
C GLN A 525 12.67 -25.74 -2.90
N HIS A 526 12.11 -26.20 -1.79
CA HIS A 526 11.45 -27.50 -1.64
C HIS A 526 10.13 -27.31 -0.91
N THR A 527 9.25 -28.32 -0.98
CA THR A 527 8.01 -28.37 -0.21
C THR A 527 7.94 -29.69 0.52
N ILE A 528 7.69 -29.65 1.83
CA ILE A 528 7.55 -30.84 2.67
C ILE A 528 6.08 -30.98 3.06
N ALA A 529 5.50 -32.14 2.75
CA ALA A 529 4.15 -32.49 3.19
C ALA A 529 4.18 -32.95 4.66
N VAL A 530 3.65 -32.12 5.56
CA VAL A 530 3.58 -32.39 6.99
C VAL A 530 2.15 -32.80 7.32
N ARG A 531 1.97 -34.00 7.86
CA ARG A 531 0.66 -34.57 8.19
C ARG A 531 0.58 -35.01 9.65
N ASP A 532 1.71 -35.46 10.19
CA ASP A 532 1.84 -35.98 11.54
C ASP A 532 2.52 -34.97 12.48
N ARG A 533 2.63 -35.33 13.77
CA ARG A 533 3.38 -34.54 14.76
C ARG A 533 4.87 -34.47 14.48
N VAL A 534 5.41 -35.48 13.79
CA VAL A 534 6.83 -35.62 13.46
C VAL A 534 6.92 -36.06 12.00
N THR A 535 7.65 -35.31 11.20
CA THR A 535 7.88 -35.60 9.78
C THR A 535 9.38 -35.52 9.51
N GLU A 536 9.98 -36.66 9.18
CA GLU A 536 11.37 -36.72 8.71
C GLU A 536 11.45 -36.25 7.25
N PHE A 537 12.54 -35.59 6.90
CA PHE A 537 12.77 -35.16 5.51
C PHE A 537 14.20 -35.44 5.06
N GLU A 538 14.34 -35.65 3.76
CA GLU A 538 15.61 -35.71 3.05
C GLU A 538 15.56 -34.74 1.86
N LEU A 539 16.51 -33.81 1.79
CA LEU A 539 16.67 -32.85 0.68
C LEU A 539 18.04 -33.03 0.04
N ARG A 540 18.11 -32.85 -1.28
CA ARG A 540 19.35 -32.94 -2.06
C ARG A 540 19.77 -31.56 -2.55
N SER A 541 21.08 -31.31 -2.52
CA SER A 541 21.67 -30.07 -2.99
C SER A 541 22.94 -30.35 -3.80
N GLU A 542 23.07 -29.74 -4.98
CA GLU A 542 24.27 -29.84 -5.82
C GLU A 542 25.41 -28.92 -5.38
N THR A 543 25.14 -28.00 -4.47
CA THR A 543 26.05 -26.94 -4.01
C THR A 543 26.09 -26.93 -2.49
N LYS A 544 27.13 -26.32 -1.89
CA LYS A 544 27.37 -26.46 -0.44
C LYS A 544 26.25 -25.76 0.33
N PRO A 545 25.47 -26.48 1.16
CA PRO A 545 24.43 -25.86 1.98
C PRO A 545 25.04 -24.99 3.08
N LEU A 546 24.56 -23.77 3.22
CA LEU A 546 24.95 -22.79 4.23
C LEU A 546 23.88 -22.61 5.31
N ALA A 547 22.60 -22.70 4.93
CA ALA A 547 21.49 -22.63 5.88
C ALA A 547 20.27 -23.42 5.38
N LEU A 548 19.45 -23.88 6.33
CA LEU A 548 18.11 -24.40 6.08
C LEU A 548 17.10 -23.42 6.69
N GLU A 549 16.11 -23.01 5.91
CA GLU A 549 15.08 -22.04 6.33
C GLU A 549 13.70 -22.62 6.01
N VAL A 550 12.87 -22.80 7.03
CA VAL A 550 11.51 -23.34 6.92
C VAL A 550 10.53 -22.18 6.91
N ASP A 551 9.66 -22.15 5.90
CA ASP A 551 8.66 -21.12 5.66
C ASP A 551 9.20 -19.67 5.74
N PRO A 552 10.31 -19.34 5.03
CA PRO A 552 10.97 -18.03 5.18
C PRO A 552 10.15 -16.84 4.67
N GLU A 553 9.18 -17.09 3.79
CA GLU A 553 8.30 -16.07 3.20
C GLU A 553 6.90 -16.04 3.87
N PHE A 554 6.73 -16.75 4.99
CA PHE A 554 5.50 -16.81 5.77
C PHE A 554 4.27 -17.23 4.94
N ASP A 555 4.42 -18.29 4.14
CA ASP A 555 3.38 -18.82 3.24
C ASP A 555 2.36 -19.72 3.98
N VAL A 556 2.67 -20.17 5.20
CA VAL A 556 1.82 -21.10 5.96
C VAL A 556 1.09 -20.36 7.10
N PHE A 557 -0.23 -20.56 7.24
CA PHE A 557 -0.91 -20.14 8.46
C PHE A 557 -0.45 -21.00 9.64
N ARG A 558 0.31 -20.39 10.54
CA ARG A 558 0.93 -21.05 11.70
C ARG A 558 1.04 -20.09 12.86
N PHE A 559 1.18 -20.64 14.06
CA PHE A 559 1.52 -19.83 15.20
C PHE A 559 2.96 -19.35 15.06
N LEU A 560 3.14 -18.04 14.95
CA LEU A 560 4.44 -17.42 14.71
C LEU A 560 5.29 -17.46 15.98
N ASP A 561 6.50 -18.00 15.92
CA ASP A 561 7.38 -17.95 17.09
C ASP A 561 7.79 -16.49 17.35
N ALA A 562 7.85 -16.08 18.61
CA ALA A 562 8.19 -14.71 18.97
C ALA A 562 9.59 -14.27 18.48
N ARG A 563 10.48 -15.23 18.21
CA ARG A 563 11.83 -15.00 17.67
C ARG A 563 11.84 -14.67 16.18
N GLU A 564 10.76 -14.94 15.47
CA GLU A 564 10.61 -14.65 14.04
C GLU A 564 10.17 -13.21 13.75
N THR A 565 9.87 -12.45 14.81
CA THR A 565 9.58 -11.01 14.73
C THR A 565 10.52 -10.22 15.62
N ALA A 566 10.71 -8.94 15.27
CA ALA A 566 11.37 -7.99 16.15
C ALA A 566 10.52 -7.77 17.42
N PRO A 567 11.13 -7.58 18.60
CA PRO A 567 10.40 -7.08 19.75
C PRO A 567 9.89 -5.67 19.45
N SER A 568 8.63 -5.37 19.79
CA SER A 568 7.96 -4.14 19.35
C SER A 568 7.00 -3.58 20.41
N LEU A 569 6.65 -2.30 20.28
CA LEU A 569 5.73 -1.62 21.19
C LEU A 569 4.34 -2.27 21.28
N SER A 570 3.87 -2.91 20.22
CA SER A 570 2.59 -3.63 20.19
C SER A 570 2.53 -4.76 21.21
N GLN A 571 3.65 -5.41 21.52
CA GLN A 571 3.71 -6.40 22.60
C GLN A 571 3.56 -5.77 23.98
N MET A 572 3.95 -4.50 24.13
CA MET A 572 3.76 -3.75 25.38
C MET A 572 2.29 -3.41 25.59
N PHE A 573 1.60 -2.97 24.54
CA PHE A 573 0.18 -2.58 24.60
C PHE A 573 -0.79 -3.77 24.53
N GLY A 574 -0.39 -4.89 23.93
CA GLY A 574 -1.23 -6.10 23.81
C GLY A 574 -1.22 -7.03 25.03
N ASP A 575 -0.34 -6.78 26.01
CA ASP A 575 -0.36 -7.56 27.26
C ASP A 575 -1.48 -7.07 28.18
N SER A 576 -2.23 -7.98 28.80
CA SER A 576 -3.37 -7.59 29.65
C SER A 576 -2.92 -7.16 31.06
N GLU A 577 -1.74 -7.63 31.48
CA GLU A 577 -1.07 -7.19 32.70
C GLU A 577 0.33 -6.70 32.36
N VAL A 578 0.72 -5.55 32.91
CA VAL A 578 2.04 -4.96 32.65
C VAL A 578 2.65 -4.47 33.95
N LEU A 579 3.98 -4.60 34.08
CA LEU A 579 4.74 -3.98 35.15
C LEU A 579 5.43 -2.72 34.65
N ALA A 580 5.23 -1.59 35.32
CA ALA A 580 5.98 -0.36 35.10
C ALA A 580 6.97 -0.13 36.25
N VAL A 581 8.24 0.09 35.91
CA VAL A 581 9.32 0.36 36.85
C VAL A 581 9.73 1.83 36.71
N LEU A 582 9.42 2.61 37.73
CA LEU A 582 9.79 4.02 37.85
C LEU A 582 11.18 4.17 38.50
N PRO A 583 11.93 5.24 38.18
CA PRO A 583 13.21 5.51 38.82
C PRO A 583 12.99 6.04 40.24
N ALA A 584 13.53 5.38 41.27
CA ALA A 584 13.30 5.77 42.67
C ALA A 584 13.88 7.15 43.02
N LYS A 585 14.89 7.61 42.27
CA LYS A 585 15.60 8.88 42.48
C LYS A 585 15.02 10.05 41.68
N ALA A 586 13.97 9.86 40.89
CA ALA A 586 13.36 10.96 40.16
C ALA A 586 12.69 11.97 41.11
N ASP A 587 12.74 13.24 40.74
CA ASP A 587 12.01 14.28 41.45
C ASP A 587 10.47 14.08 41.33
N ALA A 588 9.72 14.84 42.14
CA ALA A 588 8.26 14.72 42.21
C ALA A 588 7.55 15.10 40.91
N ALA A 589 8.08 16.05 40.14
CA ALA A 589 7.48 16.50 38.88
C ALA A 589 7.68 15.44 37.79
N THR A 590 8.89 14.90 37.66
CA THR A 590 9.22 13.79 36.77
C THR A 590 8.40 12.54 37.11
N THR A 591 8.29 12.19 38.39
CA THR A 591 7.47 11.06 38.84
C THR A 591 6.00 11.23 38.46
N ARG A 592 5.45 12.44 38.62
CA ARG A 592 4.06 12.76 38.25
C ARG A 592 3.85 12.65 36.74
N ALA A 593 4.77 13.19 35.94
CA ALA A 593 4.70 13.11 34.49
C ALA A 593 4.71 11.65 33.99
N LEU A 594 5.63 10.82 34.50
CA LEU A 594 5.71 9.41 34.15
C LEU A 594 4.46 8.62 34.58
N ARG A 595 3.90 8.89 35.77
CA ARG A 595 2.63 8.27 36.20
C ARG A 595 1.46 8.68 35.32
N GLY A 596 1.38 9.94 34.92
CA GLY A 596 0.36 10.42 33.98
C GLY A 596 0.42 9.69 32.63
N MET A 597 1.62 9.35 32.13
CA MET A 597 1.76 8.52 30.93
C MET A 597 1.19 7.11 31.14
N LEU A 598 1.49 6.47 32.27
CA LEU A 598 0.98 5.14 32.61
C LEU A 598 -0.54 5.14 32.80
N GLU A 599 -1.09 6.16 33.45
CA GLU A 599 -2.54 6.33 33.60
C GLU A 599 -3.24 6.52 32.26
N PHE A 600 -2.63 7.31 31.35
CA PHE A 600 -3.14 7.45 29.99
C PHE A 600 -3.15 6.11 29.23
N TRP A 601 -2.11 5.30 29.35
CA TRP A 601 -2.06 3.98 28.71
C TRP A 601 -2.95 2.92 29.36
N GLY A 602 -3.19 3.01 30.67
CA GLY A 602 -4.11 2.13 31.39
C GLY A 602 -5.59 2.56 31.30
N GLY A 603 -5.86 3.77 30.83
CA GLY A 603 -7.20 4.34 30.68
C GLY A 603 -8.08 3.52 29.74
N GLY A 604 -9.33 3.28 30.13
CA GLY A 604 -10.33 2.55 29.34
C GLY A 604 -10.41 1.03 29.58
N GLY A 605 -9.70 0.50 30.58
CA GLY A 605 -9.89 -0.86 31.07
C GLY A 605 -9.18 -1.97 30.28
N ALA A 606 -8.47 -1.64 29.20
CA ALA A 606 -7.82 -2.61 28.31
C ALA A 606 -6.55 -3.25 28.91
N GLN A 607 -5.84 -2.58 29.83
CA GLN A 607 -4.59 -3.08 30.41
C GLN A 607 -4.46 -2.74 31.90
N LYS A 608 -4.09 -3.72 32.74
CA LYS A 608 -3.77 -3.50 34.16
C LYS A 608 -2.28 -3.23 34.33
N ILE A 609 -1.92 -1.97 34.57
CA ILE A 609 -0.53 -1.56 34.79
C ILE A 609 -0.24 -1.47 36.29
N ARG A 610 0.65 -2.34 36.79
CA ARG A 610 1.18 -2.26 38.16
C ARG A 610 2.47 -1.47 38.15
N THR A 611 2.61 -0.54 39.09
CA THR A 611 3.80 0.31 39.19
C THR A 611 4.64 -0.07 40.41
N ILE A 612 5.95 -0.19 40.22
CA ILE A 612 6.97 -0.31 41.28
C ILE A 612 8.13 0.64 40.98
N THR A 613 9.06 0.78 41.91
CA THR A 613 10.33 1.49 41.70
C THR A 613 11.48 0.54 41.35
N ASP A 614 12.54 1.08 40.76
CA ASP A 614 13.74 0.31 40.40
C ASP A 614 14.47 -0.31 41.61
N VAL A 615 14.35 0.28 42.80
CA VAL A 615 14.86 -0.30 44.06
C VAL A 615 14.00 -1.45 44.58
N GLU A 616 12.70 -1.47 44.27
CA GLU A 616 11.79 -2.57 44.63
C GLU A 616 11.89 -3.74 43.64
N ALA A 617 12.34 -3.46 42.41
CA ALA A 617 12.41 -4.39 41.30
C ALA A 617 13.60 -5.36 41.42
N LYS A 618 13.52 -6.34 42.33
CA LYS A 618 14.57 -7.37 42.52
C LYS A 618 14.76 -8.28 41.29
N ARG A 619 13.68 -8.56 40.55
CA ARG A 619 13.68 -9.40 39.34
C ARG A 619 12.51 -9.03 38.44
N LEU A 620 12.74 -9.04 37.13
CA LEU A 620 11.66 -8.85 36.16
C LEU A 620 10.76 -10.10 36.04
N PRO A 621 9.43 -9.92 36.06
CA PRO A 621 8.46 -11.00 35.87
C PRO A 621 8.49 -11.50 34.42
N ALA A 622 8.56 -12.82 34.22
CA ALA A 622 8.69 -13.42 32.88
C ALA A 622 7.34 -13.69 32.19
N ASP A 623 6.23 -13.50 32.90
CA ASP A 623 4.87 -13.76 32.46
C ASP A 623 4.17 -12.54 31.83
N ARG A 624 4.81 -11.37 31.85
CA ARG A 624 4.22 -10.09 31.41
C ARG A 624 5.24 -9.15 30.76
N ALA A 625 4.75 -8.16 30.02
CA ALA A 625 5.58 -7.07 29.51
C ALA A 625 6.02 -6.10 30.63
N VAL A 626 7.16 -5.43 30.44
CA VAL A 626 7.75 -4.51 31.44
C VAL A 626 8.15 -3.16 30.83
N TRP A 627 7.59 -2.07 31.36
CA TRP A 627 8.07 -0.71 31.10
C TRP A 627 9.17 -0.33 32.08
N ILE A 628 10.31 0.10 31.58
CA ILE A 628 11.38 0.76 32.32
C ILE A 628 11.32 2.24 31.95
N LEU A 629 11.04 3.10 32.93
CA LEU A 629 10.86 4.52 32.68
C LEU A 629 12.00 5.33 33.28
N GLY A 630 12.41 6.38 32.57
CA GLY A 630 13.44 7.32 32.99
C GLY A 630 14.85 6.89 32.57
N ARG A 631 15.69 7.89 32.28
CA ARG A 631 17.10 7.69 31.94
C ARG A 631 17.90 7.14 33.12
N ASP A 632 17.62 7.65 34.32
CA ASP A 632 18.35 7.32 35.56
C ASP A 632 17.83 6.05 36.25
N ASN A 633 17.01 5.26 35.56
CA ASN A 633 16.50 4.00 36.10
C ASN A 633 17.64 2.99 36.27
N ALA A 634 17.84 2.50 37.50
CA ALA A 634 18.97 1.64 37.84
C ALA A 634 18.99 0.32 37.04
N LEU A 635 17.83 -0.17 36.60
CA LEU A 635 17.74 -1.38 35.78
C LEU A 635 18.12 -1.14 34.31
N ALA A 636 17.97 0.09 33.82
CA ALA A 636 18.20 0.42 32.42
C ALA A 636 19.67 0.23 32.02
N ALA A 637 20.60 0.65 32.87
CA ALA A 637 22.04 0.56 32.61
C ALA A 637 22.50 -0.88 32.29
N ASN A 638 21.95 -1.89 32.99
CA ASN A 638 22.30 -3.29 32.76
C ASN A 638 21.45 -3.93 31.66
N LEU A 639 20.16 -3.61 31.58
CA LEU A 639 19.25 -4.20 30.61
C LEU A 639 19.39 -3.60 29.21
N PHE A 640 20.02 -2.45 29.05
CA PHE A 640 20.12 -1.76 27.76
C PHE A 640 21.55 -1.30 27.46
N ALA A 641 22.58 -1.86 28.11
CA ALA A 641 23.98 -1.52 27.82
C ALA A 641 24.35 -1.73 26.34
N SER A 642 24.08 -2.93 25.82
CA SER A 642 24.27 -3.29 24.41
C SER A 642 23.49 -4.55 24.05
N ASP A 643 23.29 -4.76 22.76
CA ASP A 643 22.73 -6.00 22.23
C ASP A 643 23.44 -6.37 20.93
N ALA A 644 24.27 -7.42 20.99
CA ALA A 644 25.07 -7.88 19.86
C ALA A 644 24.21 -8.39 18.69
N ALA A 645 22.99 -8.88 18.95
CA ALA A 645 22.10 -9.37 17.90
C ALA A 645 21.49 -8.23 17.08
N THR A 646 21.36 -7.03 17.65
CA THR A 646 20.77 -5.87 16.99
C THR A 646 21.80 -4.80 16.62
N GLY A 647 23.05 -4.93 17.09
CA GLY A 647 24.11 -3.93 16.90
C GLY A 647 23.91 -2.65 17.73
N TYR A 648 22.96 -2.68 18.68
CA TYR A 648 22.63 -1.57 19.56
C TYR A 648 23.68 -1.38 20.67
N VAL A 649 24.06 -0.13 20.92
CA VAL A 649 24.92 0.25 22.05
C VAL A 649 24.34 1.50 22.73
N SER A 650 24.19 1.45 24.06
CA SER A 650 23.90 2.63 24.87
C SER A 650 25.20 3.34 25.25
N GLU A 651 25.29 4.62 24.93
CA GLU A 651 26.44 5.47 25.20
C GLU A 651 26.02 6.61 26.15
N PRO A 652 26.95 7.32 26.82
CA PRO A 652 26.60 8.37 27.77
C PRO A 652 25.79 9.53 27.17
N GLN A 653 25.97 9.83 25.88
CA GLN A 653 25.31 10.97 25.22
C GLN A 653 24.08 10.57 24.39
N GLY A 654 23.85 9.27 24.19
CA GLY A 654 22.78 8.80 23.32
C GLY A 654 22.86 7.30 23.06
N LEU A 655 22.09 6.86 22.07
CA LEU A 655 21.94 5.46 21.69
C LEU A 655 22.48 5.30 20.27
N ARG A 656 23.38 4.35 20.05
CA ARG A 656 23.90 4.03 18.71
C ARG A 656 23.14 2.85 18.14
N VAL A 657 22.48 3.07 17.00
CA VAL A 657 21.60 2.11 16.34
C VAL A 657 21.84 2.16 14.83
N GLY A 658 22.21 1.05 14.21
CA GLY A 658 22.35 0.97 12.75
C GLY A 658 23.39 1.93 12.13
N GLY A 659 24.37 2.39 12.91
CA GLY A 659 25.35 3.40 12.49
C GLY A 659 24.92 4.85 12.73
N GLU A 660 23.66 5.09 13.14
CA GLU A 660 23.15 6.40 13.53
C GLU A 660 23.23 6.60 15.05
N THR A 661 23.35 7.85 15.49
CA THR A 661 23.35 8.24 16.91
C THR A 661 22.05 8.95 17.25
N LEU A 662 21.28 8.40 18.18
CA LEU A 662 20.07 8.99 18.76
C LEU A 662 20.47 9.72 20.06
N PRO A 663 20.66 11.05 20.05
CA PRO A 663 21.09 11.77 21.25
C PRO A 663 20.02 11.70 22.35
N PHE A 664 20.44 11.75 23.61
CA PHE A 664 19.49 11.96 24.72
C PHE A 664 19.07 13.42 24.81
N ALA A 665 19.99 14.36 24.62
CA ALA A 665 19.73 15.79 24.73
C ALA A 665 18.66 16.27 23.74
N GLY A 666 17.64 16.97 24.25
CA GLY A 666 16.49 17.48 23.51
C GLY A 666 15.57 16.39 22.95
N ARG A 667 15.68 15.14 23.41
CA ARG A 667 14.95 14.00 22.85
C ARG A 667 14.14 13.21 23.88
N ALA A 668 13.12 12.54 23.37
CA ALA A 668 12.54 11.38 24.01
C ALA A 668 12.86 10.13 23.18
N ASN A 669 13.44 9.11 23.81
CA ASN A 669 13.84 7.88 23.12
C ASN A 669 13.09 6.69 23.70
N VAL A 670 12.77 5.73 22.83
CA VAL A 670 12.12 4.47 23.20
C VAL A 670 12.89 3.33 22.58
N ILE A 671 13.24 2.33 23.39
CA ILE A 671 13.88 1.09 22.95
C ILE A 671 13.13 -0.09 23.52
N VAL A 672 12.77 -1.03 22.65
CA VAL A 672 12.12 -2.29 23.00
C VAL A 672 13.09 -3.42 22.76
N ARG A 673 13.25 -4.31 23.73
CA ARG A 673 13.99 -5.56 23.59
C ARG A 673 13.16 -6.75 24.03
N ARG A 674 13.58 -7.96 23.65
CA ARG A 674 12.95 -9.18 24.15
C ARG A 674 13.20 -9.34 25.65
N HIS A 675 12.21 -9.88 26.35
CA HIS A 675 12.37 -10.19 27.75
C HIS A 675 13.44 -11.29 27.93
N PRO A 676 14.48 -11.09 28.77
CA PRO A 676 15.64 -11.99 28.84
C PRO A 676 15.32 -13.45 29.18
N ARG A 677 14.14 -13.71 29.77
CA ARG A 677 13.70 -15.05 30.20
C ARG A 677 12.49 -15.58 29.45
N ASN A 678 11.88 -14.77 28.59
CA ASN A 678 10.69 -15.17 27.84
C ASN A 678 10.67 -14.44 26.49
N PRO A 679 11.01 -15.10 25.38
CA PRO A 679 11.06 -14.44 24.07
C PRO A 679 9.69 -13.94 23.60
N ALA A 680 8.58 -14.44 24.16
CA ALA A 680 7.22 -13.97 23.85
C ALA A 680 6.84 -12.65 24.53
N LYS A 681 7.63 -12.19 25.50
CA LYS A 681 7.40 -10.93 26.22
C LYS A 681 8.47 -9.90 25.85
N ALA A 682 8.17 -8.64 26.10
CA ALA A 682 9.06 -7.52 25.79
C ALA A 682 9.34 -6.64 27.01
N VAL A 683 10.49 -5.96 26.98
CA VAL A 683 10.88 -4.93 27.93
C VAL A 683 11.15 -3.67 27.14
N ALA A 684 10.48 -2.58 27.47
CA ALA A 684 10.64 -1.29 26.80
C ALA A 684 11.24 -0.26 27.74
N TRP A 685 12.26 0.45 27.30
CA TRP A 685 12.87 1.57 27.98
C TRP A 685 12.44 2.89 27.35
N VAL A 686 11.92 3.81 28.16
CA VAL A 686 11.53 5.17 27.73
C VAL A 686 12.37 6.19 28.47
N THR A 687 13.09 7.04 27.74
CA THR A 687 13.83 8.18 28.28
C THR A 687 13.18 9.48 27.84
N LEU A 688 13.16 10.46 28.74
CA LEU A 688 12.68 11.83 28.49
C LEU A 688 13.77 12.80 28.92
N ASP A 689 14.17 13.70 28.03
CA ASP A 689 15.04 14.83 28.40
C ASP A 689 14.21 16.01 28.95
N SER A 690 13.06 16.29 28.33
CA SER A 690 12.09 17.27 28.79
C SER A 690 10.82 16.59 29.31
N ILE A 691 10.39 16.93 30.54
CA ILE A 691 9.14 16.44 31.11
C ILE A 691 7.90 16.98 30.37
N ALA A 692 8.01 18.11 29.67
CA ALA A 692 6.91 18.68 28.89
C ALA A 692 6.49 17.74 27.75
N ALA A 693 7.42 16.94 27.23
CA ALA A 693 7.16 15.95 26.18
C ALA A 693 6.33 14.75 26.64
N ALA A 694 6.20 14.50 27.95
CA ALA A 694 5.58 13.28 28.48
C ALA A 694 4.12 13.08 28.00
N ALA A 695 3.29 14.12 28.07
CA ALA A 695 1.87 14.05 27.68
C ALA A 695 1.71 13.83 26.17
N GLY A 696 2.48 14.56 25.35
CA GLY A 696 2.50 14.36 23.90
C GLY A 696 2.98 12.97 23.51
N LEU A 697 4.01 12.45 24.20
CA LEU A 697 4.56 11.13 23.94
C LEU A 697 3.58 10.01 24.33
N ALA A 698 2.86 10.16 25.45
CA ALA A 698 1.82 9.22 25.87
C ALA A 698 0.73 9.05 24.81
N ARG A 699 0.26 10.16 24.21
CA ARG A 699 -0.71 10.15 23.11
C ARG A 699 -0.14 9.51 21.85
N LYS A 700 1.13 9.78 21.52
CA LYS A 700 1.74 9.34 20.25
C LYS A 700 2.15 7.88 20.25
N LEU A 701 2.75 7.36 21.34
CA LEU A 701 3.36 6.01 21.38
C LEU A 701 2.45 4.85 20.93
N PRO A 702 1.15 4.80 21.29
CA PRO A 702 0.23 3.75 20.81
C PRO A 702 0.16 3.62 19.29
N HIS A 703 0.39 4.72 18.54
CA HIS A 703 0.40 4.71 17.07
C HIS A 703 1.69 4.13 16.44
N TYR A 704 2.71 3.83 17.26
CA TYR A 704 4.02 3.31 16.81
C TYR A 704 4.21 1.83 17.13
N GLY A 705 3.14 1.06 17.30
CA GLY A 705 3.17 -0.32 17.79
C GLY A 705 4.11 -1.29 17.05
N LYS A 706 4.42 -1.08 15.77
CA LYS A 706 5.33 -1.98 15.03
C LYS A 706 6.81 -1.78 15.33
N TYR A 707 7.21 -0.60 15.81
CA TYR A 707 8.62 -0.23 15.93
C TYR A 707 9.28 -0.82 17.18
N SER A 708 10.57 -1.13 17.05
CA SER A 708 11.43 -1.58 18.14
C SER A 708 12.18 -0.44 18.81
N TRP A 709 12.44 0.65 18.08
CA TRP A 709 13.09 1.84 18.63
C TRP A 709 12.55 3.11 17.98
N LEU A 710 12.53 4.21 18.74
CA LEU A 710 12.02 5.52 18.32
C LEU A 710 12.84 6.64 18.95
N ALA A 711 12.96 7.77 18.25
CA ALA A 711 13.41 9.03 18.79
C ALA A 711 12.44 10.16 18.41
N PHE A 712 12.14 11.04 19.38
CA PHE A 712 11.28 12.21 19.21
C PHE A 712 12.04 13.48 19.61
N ALA A 713 11.74 14.60 18.95
CA ALA A 713 12.28 15.93 19.25
C ALA A 713 11.23 16.87 19.85
N GLY A 714 11.66 17.72 20.77
CA GLY A 714 10.88 18.86 21.27
C GLY A 714 9.80 18.49 22.30
N ASP A 715 9.23 19.52 22.91
CA ASP A 715 8.20 19.40 23.96
C ASP A 715 6.85 18.91 23.42
N GLU A 716 6.55 19.13 22.14
CA GLU A 716 5.49 18.43 21.41
C GLU A 716 6.17 17.35 20.53
N PRO A 717 6.38 16.14 21.07
CA PRO A 717 7.36 15.18 20.55
C PRO A 717 7.09 14.82 19.09
N THR A 718 7.98 15.26 18.20
CA THR A 718 7.90 14.97 16.75
C THR A 718 8.86 13.83 16.43
N ASN A 719 8.39 12.75 15.79
CA ASN A 719 9.24 11.60 15.48
C ASN A 719 10.31 11.99 14.47
N VAL A 720 11.58 11.73 14.80
CA VAL A 720 12.74 12.03 13.95
C VAL A 720 13.49 10.79 13.50
N ALA A 721 13.33 9.68 14.22
CA ALA A 721 13.94 8.41 13.86
C ALA A 721 13.10 7.25 14.40
N LYS A 722 13.12 6.14 13.68
CA LYS A 722 12.38 4.92 14.02
C LYS A 722 12.93 3.71 13.28
N GLY A 723 12.79 2.54 13.86
CA GLY A 723 13.12 1.30 13.16
C GLY A 723 12.73 0.05 13.93
N GLU A 724 13.01 -1.09 13.30
CA GLU A 724 12.74 -2.44 13.80
C GLU A 724 14.05 -3.22 13.85
N TRP A 725 14.21 -4.10 14.85
CA TRP A 725 15.38 -4.98 14.91
C TRP A 725 15.28 -6.11 13.88
N PRO A 726 16.41 -6.58 13.31
CA PRO A 726 16.39 -7.79 12.48
C PRO A 726 16.07 -9.04 13.33
N ALA A 727 15.17 -9.91 12.83
CA ALA A 727 14.86 -11.19 13.47
C ALA A 727 15.97 -12.23 13.13
N ALA A 728 16.81 -12.58 14.10
CA ALA A 728 18.03 -13.37 13.85
C ALA A 728 18.00 -14.82 14.39
N ASP A 729 17.02 -15.21 15.20
CA ASP A 729 17.04 -16.46 16.01
C ASP A 729 15.80 -17.35 15.84
N SER A 730 15.23 -17.36 14.63
CA SER A 730 14.07 -18.20 14.30
C SER A 730 14.32 -19.69 14.60
N PRO A 731 13.39 -20.41 15.27
CA PRO A 731 13.46 -21.86 15.43
C PRO A 731 13.18 -22.64 14.14
N LEU A 732 12.89 -21.93 13.04
CA LEU A 732 12.70 -22.47 11.70
C LEU A 732 13.91 -22.23 10.80
N ARG A 733 15.01 -21.71 11.36
CA ARG A 733 16.26 -21.49 10.66
C ARG A 733 17.39 -22.27 11.32
N VAL A 734 18.17 -22.98 10.51
CA VAL A 734 19.38 -23.69 10.95
C VAL A 734 20.56 -23.17 10.15
N ASP A 735 21.55 -22.61 10.85
CA ASP A 735 22.85 -22.28 10.25
C ASP A 735 23.67 -23.58 10.14
N LEU A 736 23.98 -23.98 8.90
CA LEU A 736 24.68 -25.23 8.58
C LEU A 736 26.20 -25.04 8.49
N ARG A 737 26.69 -23.80 8.63
CA ARG A 737 28.13 -23.50 8.62
C ARG A 737 28.81 -24.00 9.89
N ALA A 738 30.12 -24.20 9.81
CA ALA A 738 30.96 -24.52 10.96
C ALA A 738 30.89 -23.39 12.01
N LEU A 739 30.95 -23.72 13.30
CA LEU A 739 30.80 -22.74 14.40
C LEU A 739 31.72 -21.52 14.25
N GLN A 740 32.94 -21.72 13.75
CA GLN A 740 33.94 -20.67 13.53
C GLN A 740 33.56 -19.70 12.41
N GLU A 741 32.76 -20.13 11.43
CA GLU A 741 32.29 -19.33 10.30
C GLU A 741 31.01 -18.53 10.62
N ARG A 742 30.36 -18.81 11.77
CA ARG A 742 29.07 -18.20 12.14
C ARG A 742 29.18 -16.77 12.64
N THR A 743 30.38 -16.30 12.94
CA THR A 743 30.66 -14.90 13.31
C THR A 743 30.45 -13.95 12.13
N ALA A 744 30.61 -14.44 10.90
CA ALA A 744 30.26 -13.71 9.69
C ALA A 744 28.74 -13.75 9.45
N ILE A 745 28.14 -12.60 9.17
CA ILE A 745 26.73 -12.51 8.77
C ILE A 745 26.53 -13.38 7.52
N LEU A 746 25.55 -14.29 7.56
CA LEU A 746 25.10 -15.01 6.36
C LEU A 746 24.68 -13.97 5.32
N PRO A 747 25.32 -13.90 4.14
CA PRO A 747 24.87 -13.00 3.08
C PRO A 747 23.37 -13.20 2.85
N MET A 748 22.63 -12.10 2.76
CA MET A 748 21.23 -12.15 2.37
C MET A 748 21.15 -12.65 0.93
N ALA A 749 20.69 -13.88 0.74
CA ALA A 749 20.30 -14.35 -0.57
C ALA A 749 18.84 -13.92 -0.79
N GLY A 750 18.57 -13.18 -1.87
CA GLY A 750 17.19 -12.86 -2.24
C GLY A 750 16.44 -14.13 -2.64
N TYR A 751 15.27 -14.37 -2.06
CA TYR A 751 14.37 -15.39 -2.55
C TYR A 751 13.78 -14.93 -3.89
N PRO A 752 13.44 -15.85 -4.82
CA PRO A 752 12.67 -15.51 -5.99
C PRO A 752 11.38 -14.80 -5.56
N ARG A 753 11.23 -13.52 -5.93
CA ARG A 753 10.01 -12.78 -5.66
C ARG A 753 8.89 -13.37 -6.50
N ARG A 754 7.75 -13.66 -5.89
CA ARG A 754 6.54 -14.05 -6.61
C ARG A 754 5.93 -12.81 -7.25
N ASP A 755 5.48 -12.93 -8.50
CA ASP A 755 4.70 -11.89 -9.13
C ASP A 755 3.36 -11.69 -8.42
N ALA A 756 2.92 -10.44 -8.41
CA ALA A 756 1.60 -10.09 -7.90
C ALA A 756 0.51 -10.78 -8.73
N LEU A 757 -0.54 -11.30 -8.07
CA LEU A 757 -1.62 -12.04 -8.75
C LEU A 757 -2.30 -11.22 -9.86
N ALA A 758 -2.43 -9.91 -9.62
CA ALA A 758 -2.87 -8.91 -10.58
C ALA A 758 -2.23 -7.57 -10.22
N ARG A 759 -2.20 -6.65 -11.19
CA ARG A 759 -1.68 -5.29 -11.05
C ARG A 759 -2.74 -4.30 -11.52
N LEU A 760 -2.73 -3.10 -10.94
CA LEU A 760 -3.49 -2.00 -11.53
C LEU A 760 -3.03 -1.78 -12.97
N PRO A 761 -3.94 -1.44 -13.89
CA PRO A 761 -3.55 -0.94 -15.21
C PRO A 761 -2.54 0.19 -15.04
N ALA A 762 -1.42 0.10 -15.75
CA ALA A 762 -0.40 1.12 -15.72
C ALA A 762 -0.95 2.40 -16.38
N VAL A 763 -0.67 3.55 -15.78
CA VAL A 763 -0.97 4.86 -16.39
C VAL A 763 -0.06 5.10 -17.60
N PHE A 764 1.18 4.65 -17.46
CA PHE A 764 2.24 4.73 -18.45
C PHE A 764 2.55 3.32 -18.95
N ASP A 765 2.60 3.17 -20.27
CA ASP A 765 2.88 1.91 -20.95
C ASP A 765 4.36 1.86 -21.33
N ASP A 766 5.04 0.77 -20.97
CA ASP A 766 6.46 0.59 -21.25
C ASP A 766 6.72 0.49 -22.77
N ALA A 767 5.78 -0.10 -23.52
CA ALA A 767 5.84 -0.18 -24.97
C ALA A 767 5.68 1.20 -25.65
N ALA A 768 4.83 2.07 -25.12
CA ALA A 768 4.70 3.45 -25.59
C ALA A 768 5.99 4.25 -25.35
N LEU A 769 6.55 4.18 -24.13
CA LEU A 769 7.84 4.79 -23.79
C LEU A 769 8.96 4.26 -24.70
N ALA A 770 9.03 2.94 -24.91
CA ALA A 770 9.99 2.31 -25.80
C ALA A 770 9.87 2.76 -27.26
N THR A 771 8.64 3.02 -27.72
CA THR A 771 8.39 3.54 -29.07
C THR A 771 9.01 4.93 -29.24
N HIS A 772 8.84 5.82 -28.26
CA HIS A 772 9.43 7.16 -28.29
C HIS A 772 10.96 7.12 -28.25
N VAL A 773 11.53 6.37 -27.29
CA VAL A 773 12.99 6.25 -27.13
C VAL A 773 13.64 5.69 -28.39
N ARG A 774 13.12 4.57 -28.92
CA ARG A 774 13.70 3.94 -30.12
C ARG A 774 13.64 4.84 -31.34
N TRP A 775 12.55 5.61 -31.50
CA TRP A 775 12.41 6.51 -32.64
C TRP A 775 13.38 7.70 -32.55
N LEU A 776 13.53 8.28 -31.35
CA LEU A 776 14.42 9.42 -31.12
C LEU A 776 15.89 9.01 -31.25
N ALA A 777 16.27 7.87 -30.67
CA ALA A 777 17.63 7.33 -30.69
C ALA A 777 17.96 6.53 -31.96
N ASP A 778 17.08 6.51 -32.95
CA ASP A 778 17.34 5.83 -34.21
C ASP A 778 18.54 6.49 -34.93
N PRO A 779 19.50 5.73 -35.49
CA PRO A 779 20.60 6.27 -36.28
C PRO A 779 20.17 7.21 -37.42
N LEU A 780 18.95 7.08 -37.96
CA LEU A 780 18.35 7.99 -38.94
C LEU A 780 18.06 9.39 -38.39
N ARG A 781 18.18 9.62 -37.07
CA ARG A 781 18.15 10.93 -36.42
C ARG A 781 19.55 11.52 -36.24
N GLU A 782 20.60 10.85 -36.70
CA GLU A 782 21.97 11.36 -36.72
C GLU A 782 22.49 11.81 -35.34
N GLY A 783 21.92 11.27 -34.26
CA GLY A 783 22.23 11.67 -32.88
C GLY A 783 21.70 13.06 -32.49
N ARG A 784 20.73 13.61 -33.24
CA ARG A 784 20.02 14.86 -32.97
C ARG A 784 20.96 16.05 -32.71
N GLY A 785 22.08 16.08 -33.45
CA GLY A 785 23.09 17.13 -33.36
C GLY A 785 22.52 18.52 -33.70
N LEU A 786 23.11 19.56 -33.12
CA LEU A 786 22.70 20.96 -33.30
C LEU A 786 22.60 21.34 -34.78
N GLY A 787 21.45 21.88 -35.19
CA GLY A 787 21.18 22.30 -36.57
C GLY A 787 21.15 21.16 -37.60
N SER A 788 21.10 19.89 -37.17
CA SER A 788 20.97 18.74 -38.08
C SER A 788 19.51 18.49 -38.49
N ALA A 789 19.33 17.82 -39.64
CA ALA A 789 18.02 17.34 -40.06
C ALA A 789 17.38 16.38 -39.03
N GLY A 790 18.21 15.63 -38.30
CA GLY A 790 17.76 14.78 -37.20
C GLY A 790 17.17 15.55 -36.01
N SER A 791 17.75 16.70 -35.67
CA SER A 791 17.22 17.62 -34.64
C SER A 791 15.89 18.22 -35.09
N ASP A 792 15.77 18.68 -36.34
CA ASP A 792 14.50 19.20 -36.90
C ASP A 792 13.40 18.14 -36.93
N ALA A 793 13.75 16.89 -37.28
CA ALA A 793 12.83 15.77 -37.27
C ALA A 793 12.35 15.48 -35.83
N ALA A 794 13.25 15.53 -34.84
CA ALA A 794 12.90 15.34 -33.43
C ALA A 794 11.96 16.45 -32.92
N ALA A 795 12.24 17.72 -33.23
CA ALA A 795 11.34 18.83 -32.88
C ALA A 795 9.93 18.64 -33.47
N THR A 796 9.86 18.25 -34.75
CA THR A 796 8.59 17.95 -35.43
C THR A 796 7.85 16.79 -34.77
N TYR A 797 8.55 15.72 -34.42
CA TYR A 797 7.98 14.55 -33.75
C TYR A 797 7.37 14.91 -32.40
N VAL A 798 8.07 15.72 -31.60
CA VAL A 798 7.58 16.21 -30.31
C VAL A 798 6.32 17.06 -30.47
N ALA A 799 6.31 18.01 -31.42
CA ALA A 799 5.13 18.85 -31.69
C ALA A 799 3.91 18.01 -32.10
N GLU A 800 4.10 17.02 -32.98
CA GLU A 800 3.03 16.12 -33.40
C GLU A 800 2.56 15.20 -32.27
N ALA A 801 3.46 14.78 -31.37
CA ALA A 801 3.09 14.03 -30.18
C ALA A 801 2.28 14.88 -29.18
N PHE A 802 2.68 16.13 -28.92
CA PHE A 802 1.88 17.06 -28.11
C PHE A 802 0.49 17.30 -28.71
N LYS A 803 0.40 17.49 -30.03
CA LYS A 803 -0.88 17.62 -30.72
C LYS A 803 -1.76 16.38 -30.57
N ARG A 804 -1.19 15.17 -30.74
CA ARG A 804 -1.93 13.90 -30.52
C ARG A 804 -2.36 13.71 -29.06
N ALA A 805 -1.57 14.21 -28.11
CA ALA A 805 -1.92 14.20 -26.69
C ALA A 805 -3.08 15.16 -26.35
N GLY A 806 -3.43 16.10 -27.23
CA GLY A 806 -4.50 17.08 -27.01
C GLY A 806 -4.04 18.39 -26.38
N LEU A 807 -2.74 18.65 -26.35
CA LEU A 807 -2.20 19.96 -25.96
C LEU A 807 -2.52 21.02 -27.03
N GLN A 808 -2.42 22.28 -26.64
CA GLN A 808 -2.56 23.42 -27.53
C GLN A 808 -1.19 24.05 -27.84
N PRO A 809 -1.01 24.64 -29.04
CA PRO A 809 0.11 25.54 -29.27
C PRO A 809 0.03 26.76 -28.35
N VAL A 810 1.17 27.43 -28.15
CA VAL A 810 1.26 28.54 -27.19
C VAL A 810 0.38 29.72 -27.57
N ASP A 811 0.38 30.03 -28.87
CA ASP A 811 -0.22 31.20 -29.50
C ASP A 811 -0.37 30.95 -31.02
N ALA A 812 -0.73 31.99 -31.78
CA ALA A 812 -0.87 31.90 -33.25
C ALA A 812 0.44 31.59 -33.98
N GLN A 813 1.60 31.77 -33.33
CA GLN A 813 2.93 31.45 -33.86
C GLN A 813 3.25 29.96 -33.74
N GLY A 814 2.36 29.14 -33.15
CA GLY A 814 2.42 27.68 -33.20
C GLY A 814 3.26 27.04 -32.09
N TRP A 815 3.88 25.90 -32.39
CA TRP A 815 4.59 25.06 -31.40
C TRP A 815 6.06 25.42 -31.20
N PHE A 816 6.67 26.09 -32.19
CA PHE A 816 8.12 26.28 -32.25
C PHE A 816 8.52 27.68 -31.81
N GLN A 817 9.53 27.79 -30.96
CA GLN A 817 10.21 29.04 -30.63
C GLN A 817 11.60 28.99 -31.27
N ASP A 818 11.73 29.57 -32.47
CA ASP A 818 12.98 29.60 -33.23
C ASP A 818 13.96 30.65 -32.68
N PHE A 819 15.25 30.34 -32.73
CA PHE A 819 16.35 31.24 -32.37
C PHE A 819 17.66 30.85 -33.07
N ASP A 820 18.58 31.80 -33.22
CA ASP A 820 19.89 31.57 -33.84
C ASP A 820 20.96 31.39 -32.76
N TYR A 821 21.78 30.35 -32.88
CA TYR A 821 22.92 30.08 -32.01
C TYR A 821 24.23 30.12 -32.79
N ALA A 822 25.20 30.93 -32.36
CA ALA A 822 26.53 30.98 -32.94
C ALA A 822 27.55 30.28 -32.03
N PRO A 823 28.03 29.07 -32.38
CA PRO A 823 29.10 28.42 -31.63
C PRO A 823 30.37 29.29 -31.62
N SER A 824 31.12 29.26 -30.52
CA SER A 824 32.38 30.02 -30.42
C SER A 824 33.34 29.64 -31.54
N GLY A 825 33.75 30.63 -32.35
CA GLY A 825 34.64 30.44 -33.50
C GLY A 825 33.96 29.99 -34.81
N ALA A 826 32.64 29.83 -34.83
CA ALA A 826 31.90 29.50 -36.06
C ALA A 826 31.69 30.73 -36.95
N GLN A 827 31.77 30.54 -38.27
CA GLN A 827 31.51 31.60 -39.27
C GLN A 827 30.01 31.83 -39.54
N LYS A 828 29.13 30.93 -39.09
CA LYS A 828 27.67 31.00 -39.33
C LYS A 828 26.91 30.57 -38.08
N SER A 829 25.80 31.25 -37.80
CA SER A 829 24.81 30.82 -36.82
C SER A 829 24.05 29.59 -37.30
N LEU A 830 23.66 28.75 -36.35
CA LEU A 830 22.82 27.57 -36.51
C LEU A 830 21.40 27.91 -36.05
N PRO A 831 20.36 27.70 -36.88
CA PRO A 831 18.99 27.84 -36.43
C PRO A 831 18.65 26.69 -35.48
N LEU A 832 18.11 27.02 -34.32
CA LEU A 832 17.62 26.10 -33.30
C LEU A 832 16.17 26.45 -32.95
N ARG A 833 15.45 25.53 -32.31
CA ARG A 833 14.07 25.78 -31.87
C ARG A 833 13.70 25.02 -30.61
N ASN A 834 13.02 25.68 -29.70
CA ASN A 834 12.32 24.99 -28.62
C ASN A 834 10.94 24.55 -29.11
N VAL A 835 10.41 23.46 -28.56
CA VAL A 835 9.03 23.01 -28.80
C VAL A 835 8.22 23.20 -27.53
N VAL A 836 7.11 23.93 -27.60
CA VAL A 836 6.29 24.27 -26.45
C VAL A 836 4.84 23.84 -26.69
N GLY A 837 4.33 22.99 -25.80
CA GLY A 837 2.92 22.58 -25.75
C GLY A 837 2.24 23.02 -24.46
N VAL A 838 0.96 23.41 -24.55
CA VAL A 838 0.21 23.97 -23.43
C VAL A 838 -0.99 23.10 -23.06
N LEU A 839 -1.05 22.69 -21.80
CA LEU A 839 -2.26 22.17 -21.18
C LEU A 839 -2.86 23.27 -20.29
N ARG A 840 -3.93 23.90 -20.76
CA ARG A 840 -4.53 25.09 -20.11
C ARG A 840 -5.18 24.73 -18.77
N GLY A 841 -4.91 25.57 -17.76
CA GLY A 841 -5.54 25.46 -16.46
C GLY A 841 -7.00 25.90 -16.45
N SER A 842 -7.83 25.28 -15.60
CA SER A 842 -9.24 25.58 -15.44
C SER A 842 -9.53 26.65 -14.38
N ASN A 843 -8.61 26.91 -13.44
CA ASN A 843 -8.83 27.82 -12.32
C ASN A 843 -8.48 29.28 -12.70
N PRO A 844 -9.46 30.21 -12.74
CA PRO A 844 -9.20 31.61 -13.07
C PRO A 844 -8.24 32.32 -12.11
N GLN A 845 -8.13 31.87 -10.85
CA GLN A 845 -7.18 32.45 -9.89
C GLN A 845 -5.72 32.19 -10.26
N TYR A 846 -5.47 31.18 -11.09
CA TYR A 846 -4.14 30.83 -11.59
C TYR A 846 -3.91 31.30 -13.03
N ALA A 847 -4.77 32.20 -13.54
CA ALA A 847 -4.54 32.86 -14.82
C ALA A 847 -3.14 33.51 -14.86
N GLY A 848 -2.41 33.29 -15.96
CA GLY A 848 -1.04 33.78 -16.11
C GLY A 848 0.02 33.02 -15.32
N GLN A 849 -0.33 31.93 -14.61
CA GLN A 849 0.60 31.09 -13.89
C GLN A 849 0.79 29.73 -14.57
N ALA A 850 2.01 29.19 -14.51
CA ALA A 850 2.27 27.84 -15.02
C ALA A 850 3.31 27.05 -14.21
N ILE A 851 3.25 25.73 -14.38
CA ILE A 851 4.35 24.81 -14.07
C ILE A 851 5.00 24.41 -15.38
N ILE A 852 6.34 24.34 -15.41
CA ILE A 852 7.07 23.80 -16.57
C ILE A 852 7.48 22.36 -16.29
N VAL A 853 7.22 21.50 -17.27
CA VAL A 853 7.81 20.16 -17.37
C VAL A 853 8.73 20.19 -18.58
N SER A 854 10.00 19.86 -18.40
CA SER A 854 11.00 19.99 -19.46
C SER A 854 11.86 18.76 -19.66
N ALA A 855 12.40 18.65 -20.88
CA ALA A 855 13.50 17.78 -21.27
C ALA A 855 14.22 18.46 -22.46
N HIS A 856 15.47 18.11 -22.76
CA HIS A 856 16.08 18.49 -24.04
C HIS A 856 15.95 17.36 -25.05
N TYR A 857 15.77 17.70 -26.32
CA TYR A 857 15.59 16.71 -27.38
C TYR A 857 16.82 16.56 -28.27
N ASP A 858 17.78 17.48 -28.20
CA ASP A 858 19.06 17.36 -28.90
C ASP A 858 20.03 16.42 -28.16
N HIS A 859 21.08 16.02 -28.86
CA HIS A 859 22.25 15.36 -28.29
C HIS A 859 23.49 15.67 -29.17
N LEU A 860 24.61 14.99 -28.93
CA LEU A 860 25.92 15.30 -29.52
C LEU A 860 26.04 15.08 -31.04
N GLY A 861 25.10 14.40 -31.69
CA GLY A 861 25.20 14.07 -33.10
C GLY A 861 26.47 13.28 -33.45
N ARG A 862 27.23 13.75 -34.45
CA ARG A 862 28.51 13.14 -34.85
C ARG A 862 29.76 13.83 -34.32
N ASN A 863 29.67 15.15 -34.14
CA ASN A 863 30.81 16.03 -33.89
C ASN A 863 30.44 17.16 -32.92
N GLY A 864 29.42 16.95 -32.08
CA GLY A 864 28.93 17.95 -31.13
C GLY A 864 29.92 18.26 -30.01
N PRO A 865 29.60 19.29 -29.20
CA PRO A 865 30.46 19.70 -28.09
C PRO A 865 30.71 18.55 -27.10
N GLY A 866 31.98 18.21 -26.84
CA GLY A 866 32.32 17.17 -25.87
C GLY A 866 32.42 15.74 -26.42
N VAL A 867 32.20 15.52 -27.74
CA VAL A 867 32.57 14.27 -28.42
C VAL A 867 34.08 14.04 -28.28
N ARG A 868 34.46 12.80 -27.94
CA ARG A 868 35.87 12.44 -27.76
C ARG A 868 36.58 12.36 -29.10
N VAL A 869 37.87 12.67 -29.13
CA VAL A 869 38.67 12.65 -30.39
C VAL A 869 38.56 11.31 -31.12
N ALA A 870 38.56 10.19 -30.40
CA ALA A 870 38.44 8.85 -30.99
C ALA A 870 37.05 8.51 -31.54
N GLU A 871 36.03 9.33 -31.24
CA GLU A 871 34.61 9.09 -31.55
C GLU A 871 34.05 10.10 -32.56
N ILE A 872 34.88 11.03 -33.03
CA ILE A 872 34.54 11.99 -34.09
C ILE A 872 34.00 11.24 -35.31
N GLY A 873 32.86 11.70 -35.82
CA GLY A 873 32.17 11.11 -36.97
C GLY A 873 31.22 9.96 -36.63
N GLN A 874 31.29 9.37 -35.44
CA GLN A 874 30.36 8.33 -34.99
C GLN A 874 29.04 8.95 -34.50
N ILE A 875 27.92 8.26 -34.71
CA ILE A 875 26.62 8.73 -34.20
C ILE A 875 26.58 8.50 -32.69
N HIS A 876 26.19 9.53 -31.95
CA HIS A 876 25.86 9.46 -30.53
C HIS A 876 24.33 9.43 -30.41
N PRO A 877 23.70 8.26 -30.19
CA PRO A 877 22.25 8.15 -30.28
C PRO A 877 21.51 8.82 -29.14
N GLY A 878 22.12 8.96 -27.97
CA GLY A 878 21.54 9.66 -26.83
C GLY A 878 20.22 9.03 -26.36
N ALA A 879 20.21 7.71 -26.19
CA ALA A 879 19.01 6.99 -25.77
C ALA A 879 18.61 7.33 -24.34
N ASP A 880 19.57 7.38 -23.41
CA ASP A 880 19.31 7.85 -22.06
C ASP A 880 19.41 9.37 -22.00
N ASP A 881 20.36 9.95 -22.75
CA ASP A 881 20.63 11.39 -22.82
C ASP A 881 20.32 11.99 -24.21
N ASN A 882 19.13 12.46 -24.51
CA ASN A 882 17.98 12.49 -23.60
C ASN A 882 16.67 12.07 -24.26
N ALA A 883 16.73 11.04 -25.13
CA ALA A 883 15.52 10.43 -25.67
C ALA A 883 14.61 9.86 -24.57
N SER A 884 15.19 9.40 -23.44
CA SER A 884 14.47 8.90 -22.27
C SER A 884 13.63 10.00 -21.59
N GLY A 885 14.19 11.19 -21.36
CA GLY A 885 13.48 12.34 -20.77
C GLY A 885 12.37 12.84 -21.66
N VAL A 886 12.62 12.93 -22.98
CA VAL A 886 11.58 13.30 -23.96
C VAL A 886 10.46 12.26 -23.99
N ALA A 887 10.77 10.96 -23.94
CA ALA A 887 9.73 9.93 -23.89
C ALA A 887 8.81 10.08 -22.67
N VAL A 888 9.38 10.34 -21.49
CA VAL A 888 8.58 10.63 -20.27
C VAL A 888 7.78 11.91 -20.42
N LEU A 889 8.36 12.98 -20.99
CA LEU A 889 7.66 14.24 -21.26
C LEU A 889 6.41 14.05 -22.14
N LEU A 890 6.54 13.26 -23.22
CA LEU A 890 5.44 12.98 -24.15
C LEU A 890 4.33 12.15 -23.49
N GLU A 891 4.69 11.13 -22.72
CA GLU A 891 3.70 10.29 -22.03
C GLU A 891 3.03 11.02 -20.85
N LEU A 892 3.73 11.93 -20.16
CA LEU A 892 3.12 12.84 -19.19
C LEU A 892 2.10 13.76 -19.85
N ALA A 893 2.42 14.34 -21.01
CA ALA A 893 1.48 15.18 -21.76
C ALA A 893 0.20 14.41 -22.12
N ARG A 894 0.34 13.18 -22.63
CA ARG A 894 -0.79 12.29 -22.96
C ARG A 894 -1.63 11.96 -21.72
N ALA A 895 -0.98 11.54 -20.63
CA ALA A 895 -1.67 11.10 -19.42
C ALA A 895 -2.42 12.24 -18.72
N LEU A 896 -1.78 13.41 -18.59
CA LEU A 896 -2.37 14.59 -17.94
C LEU A 896 -3.51 15.18 -18.77
N ALA A 897 -3.38 15.26 -20.09
CA ALA A 897 -4.47 15.72 -20.95
C ALA A 897 -5.69 14.78 -20.91
N ALA A 898 -5.46 13.47 -20.85
CA ALA A 898 -6.52 12.47 -20.69
C ALA A 898 -7.20 12.48 -19.30
N ALA A 899 -6.56 13.08 -18.30
CA ALA A 899 -7.12 13.27 -16.95
C ALA A 899 -8.08 14.47 -16.87
N GLY A 900 -7.99 15.42 -17.81
CA GLY A 900 -8.79 16.64 -17.84
C GLY A 900 -7.96 17.91 -17.65
N ALA A 901 -8.63 19.06 -17.58
CA ALA A 901 -7.95 20.34 -17.38
C ALA A 901 -7.39 20.44 -15.94
N PRO A 902 -6.08 20.68 -15.74
CA PRO A 902 -5.50 20.91 -14.43
C PRO A 902 -5.97 22.24 -13.84
N GLU A 903 -5.83 22.47 -12.53
CA GLU A 903 -6.17 23.78 -11.96
C GLU A 903 -5.28 24.91 -12.50
N ARG A 904 -3.97 24.67 -12.55
CA ARG A 904 -2.97 25.59 -13.08
C ARG A 904 -2.47 25.10 -14.44
N THR A 905 -2.15 26.04 -15.33
CA THR A 905 -1.59 25.72 -16.65
C THR A 905 -0.28 24.94 -16.52
N ILE A 906 -0.08 23.94 -17.39
CA ILE A 906 1.17 23.19 -17.50
C ILE A 906 1.76 23.46 -18.88
N LEU A 907 3.03 23.88 -18.91
CA LEU A 907 3.82 24.04 -20.12
C LEU A 907 4.75 22.83 -20.24
N PHE A 908 4.61 22.10 -21.34
CA PHE A 908 5.54 21.04 -21.73
C PHE A 908 6.55 21.64 -22.71
N VAL A 909 7.83 21.63 -22.34
CA VAL A 909 8.89 22.29 -23.12
C VAL A 909 9.98 21.29 -23.46
N ALA A 910 10.21 21.06 -24.76
CA ALA A 910 11.38 20.35 -25.24
C ALA A 910 12.42 21.36 -25.73
N PHE A 911 13.54 21.46 -25.01
CA PHE A 911 14.61 22.41 -25.31
C PHE A 911 15.59 21.87 -26.35
N ALA A 912 16.18 22.80 -27.10
CA ALA A 912 17.32 22.52 -27.98
C ALA A 912 18.61 23.15 -27.43
N GLY A 913 19.75 22.53 -27.65
CA GLY A 913 21.05 23.11 -27.34
C GLY A 913 21.46 23.02 -25.87
N GLU A 914 20.96 22.02 -25.13
CA GLU A 914 21.39 21.74 -23.76
C GLU A 914 22.90 21.47 -23.74
N GLU A 915 23.36 20.57 -24.62
CA GLU A 915 24.74 20.09 -24.75
C GLU A 915 25.73 21.21 -25.14
N ALA A 916 25.22 22.30 -25.71
CA ALA A 916 25.96 23.51 -26.04
C ALA A 916 25.95 24.56 -24.93
N GLY A 917 25.54 24.18 -23.71
CA GLY A 917 25.48 25.07 -22.56
C GLY A 917 24.11 25.74 -22.37
N LEU A 918 23.03 24.95 -22.41
CA LEU A 918 21.66 25.35 -22.06
C LEU A 918 21.06 26.43 -22.97
N GLN A 919 21.38 26.41 -24.27
CA GLN A 919 21.04 27.51 -25.19
C GLN A 919 19.53 27.74 -25.28
N GLY A 920 18.74 26.66 -25.41
CA GLY A 920 17.29 26.72 -25.53
C GLY A 920 16.60 27.23 -24.27
N SER A 921 16.97 26.72 -23.09
CA SER A 921 16.37 27.18 -21.83
C SER A 921 16.78 28.61 -21.47
N LYS A 922 18.04 29.02 -21.74
CA LYS A 922 18.47 30.43 -21.62
C LYS A 922 17.67 31.35 -22.54
N TRP A 923 17.46 30.92 -23.79
CA TRP A 923 16.65 31.68 -24.73
C TRP A 923 15.20 31.82 -24.26
N PHE A 924 14.60 30.72 -23.77
CA PHE A 924 13.24 30.73 -23.24
C PHE A 924 13.11 31.66 -22.04
N VAL A 925 14.06 31.66 -21.11
CA VAL A 925 14.02 32.55 -19.94
C VAL A 925 14.16 34.03 -20.34
N ALA A 926 14.99 34.34 -21.34
CA ALA A 926 15.11 35.68 -21.90
C ALA A 926 13.87 36.12 -22.70
N HIS A 927 13.16 35.16 -23.30
CA HIS A 927 11.99 35.39 -24.16
C HIS A 927 10.85 34.44 -23.76
N PRO A 928 10.26 34.60 -22.55
CA PRO A 928 9.27 33.66 -22.03
C PRO A 928 8.06 33.60 -22.96
N ARG A 929 7.57 32.38 -23.23
CA ARG A 929 6.45 32.16 -24.13
C ARG A 929 5.33 31.40 -23.44
N GLY A 930 4.11 31.91 -23.56
CA GLY A 930 2.89 31.30 -23.02
C GLY A 930 2.44 31.85 -21.67
N VAL A 931 3.38 32.11 -20.76
CA VAL A 931 3.19 32.89 -19.54
C VAL A 931 4.41 33.79 -19.29
N PRO A 932 4.27 34.92 -18.59
CA PRO A 932 5.42 35.70 -18.12
C PRO A 932 6.34 34.87 -17.22
N LEU A 933 7.64 35.20 -17.19
CA LEU A 933 8.65 34.47 -16.42
C LEU A 933 8.27 34.42 -14.92
N GLU A 934 7.80 35.54 -14.37
CA GLU A 934 7.31 35.67 -12.98
C GLU A 934 6.02 34.88 -12.68
N GLY A 935 5.33 34.43 -13.74
CA GLY A 935 4.17 33.54 -13.67
C GLY A 935 4.55 32.07 -13.47
N ILE A 936 5.81 31.69 -13.72
CA ILE A 936 6.26 30.31 -13.56
C ILE A 936 6.47 30.01 -12.08
N ARG A 937 5.76 28.98 -11.59
CA ARG A 937 5.76 28.61 -10.16
C ARG A 937 6.76 27.53 -9.80
N ALA A 938 7.10 26.65 -10.75
CA ALA A 938 8.12 25.63 -10.58
C ALA A 938 8.54 25.03 -11.94
N VAL A 939 9.72 24.41 -11.97
CA VAL A 939 10.23 23.63 -13.11
C VAL A 939 10.57 22.20 -12.66
N VAL A 940 10.06 21.22 -13.40
CA VAL A 940 10.41 19.80 -13.24
C VAL A 940 11.09 19.34 -14.53
N ASN A 941 12.42 19.14 -14.47
CA ASN A 941 13.22 18.74 -15.61
C ASN A 941 13.52 17.22 -15.61
N LEU A 942 13.51 16.63 -16.80
CA LEU A 942 13.72 15.20 -17.05
C LEU A 942 14.99 15.03 -17.88
N ASP A 943 16.02 14.43 -17.28
CA ASP A 943 17.31 14.23 -17.96
C ASP A 943 18.01 12.99 -17.40
N THR A 944 18.40 12.09 -18.32
CA THR A 944 19.08 10.81 -18.02
C THR A 944 18.24 9.97 -17.05
N VAL A 945 17.01 9.66 -17.47
CA VAL A 945 15.97 9.00 -16.66
C VAL A 945 15.70 7.55 -17.06
N GLY A 946 16.48 7.00 -17.97
CA GLY A 946 16.31 5.71 -18.62
C GLY A 946 16.97 4.52 -17.93
N ARG A 947 17.76 4.71 -16.86
CA ARG A 947 18.56 3.63 -16.25
C ARG A 947 18.41 3.49 -14.73
N LEU A 948 17.17 3.53 -14.24
CA LEU A 948 16.86 3.39 -12.81
C LEU A 948 17.27 2.02 -12.21
N GLY A 949 16.99 0.93 -12.91
CA GLY A 949 17.25 -0.43 -12.45
C GLY A 949 16.59 -0.73 -11.10
N ARG A 950 17.40 -1.15 -10.13
CA ARG A 950 16.99 -1.37 -8.73
C ARG A 950 17.37 -0.21 -7.80
N GLY A 951 17.84 0.90 -8.36
CA GLY A 951 18.28 2.08 -7.62
C GLY A 951 17.14 2.94 -7.10
N GLU A 952 17.51 4.05 -6.47
CA GLU A 952 16.60 5.11 -6.05
C GLU A 952 16.58 6.20 -7.12
N LEU A 953 15.40 6.79 -7.37
CA LEU A 953 15.32 7.94 -8.26
C LEU A 953 15.95 9.14 -7.56
N SER A 954 16.98 9.74 -8.16
CA SER A 954 17.58 10.95 -7.63
C SER A 954 16.79 12.18 -8.07
N VAL A 955 16.53 13.08 -7.13
CA VAL A 955 15.96 14.40 -7.42
C VAL A 955 16.99 15.44 -7.04
N LEU A 956 17.55 16.11 -8.04
CA LEU A 956 18.57 17.16 -7.86
C LEU A 956 17.91 18.52 -7.63
N ALA A 957 18.67 19.45 -7.05
CA ALA A 957 18.26 20.81 -6.74
C ALA A 957 17.02 20.91 -5.82
N THR A 958 16.77 19.92 -4.94
CA THR A 958 15.66 19.98 -3.97
C THR A 958 15.83 21.08 -2.90
N GLY A 959 16.95 21.81 -2.93
CA GLY A 959 17.24 22.96 -2.07
C GLY A 959 16.81 24.29 -2.69
N THR A 960 16.15 24.29 -3.86
CA THR A 960 15.61 25.51 -4.49
C THR A 960 14.30 25.98 -3.83
N ALA A 961 13.60 25.08 -3.14
CA ALA A 961 12.47 25.41 -2.28
C ALA A 961 12.37 24.45 -1.10
N SER A 962 11.89 24.95 0.05
CA SER A 962 11.79 24.18 1.30
C SER A 962 10.86 22.96 1.20
N GLU A 963 9.84 23.04 0.35
CA GLU A 963 8.78 22.04 0.26
C GLU A 963 9.21 20.80 -0.54
N TRP A 964 10.21 20.89 -1.42
CA TRP A 964 10.58 19.77 -2.30
C TRP A 964 10.88 18.48 -1.54
N GLN A 965 11.58 18.59 -0.40
CA GLN A 965 11.89 17.43 0.42
C GLN A 965 10.64 16.73 0.94
N HIS A 966 9.61 17.50 1.28
CA HIS A 966 8.34 16.98 1.76
C HIS A 966 7.49 16.41 0.62
N VAL A 967 7.49 17.07 -0.55
CA VAL A 967 6.79 16.61 -1.76
C VAL A 967 7.25 15.21 -2.14
N PHE A 968 8.55 15.02 -2.37
CA PHE A 968 9.07 13.73 -2.84
C PHE A 968 9.04 12.63 -1.75
N ARG A 969 9.10 12.99 -0.46
CA ARG A 969 8.80 12.04 0.63
C ARG A 969 7.34 11.59 0.61
N GLY A 970 6.42 12.50 0.34
CA GLY A 970 5.00 12.19 0.16
C GLY A 970 4.78 11.24 -1.02
N ILE A 971 5.44 11.51 -2.15
CA ILE A 971 5.37 10.66 -3.36
C ILE A 971 5.94 9.27 -3.10
N THR A 972 7.06 9.16 -2.38
CA THR A 972 7.61 7.85 -1.97
C THR A 972 6.59 7.06 -1.17
N PHE A 973 5.85 7.72 -0.28
CA PHE A 973 4.82 7.07 0.53
C PHE A 973 3.59 6.64 -0.28
N SER A 974 3.14 7.46 -1.24
CA SER A 974 1.96 7.13 -2.07
C SER A 974 2.27 6.07 -3.14
N THR A 975 3.43 6.14 -3.77
CA THR A 975 3.81 5.28 -4.91
C THR A 975 4.61 4.04 -4.51
N GLY A 976 5.31 4.08 -3.37
CA GLY A 976 6.28 3.05 -2.99
C GLY A 976 7.60 3.10 -3.76
N ILE A 977 7.80 4.09 -4.63
CA ILE A 977 9.04 4.28 -5.39
C ILE A 977 10.05 5.00 -4.50
N ALA A 978 11.24 4.42 -4.34
CA ALA A 978 12.30 5.01 -3.52
C ALA A 978 12.90 6.24 -4.22
N ILE A 979 12.95 7.35 -3.49
CA ILE A 979 13.42 8.64 -4.00
C ILE A 979 14.51 9.20 -3.08
N LYS A 980 15.58 9.69 -3.68
CA LYS A 980 16.72 10.32 -3.00
C LYS A 980 16.76 11.82 -3.31
N ASN A 981 16.48 12.63 -2.30
CA ASN A 981 16.51 14.10 -2.42
C ASN A 981 17.95 14.64 -2.28
N ILE A 982 18.38 15.44 -3.25
CA ILE A 982 19.71 16.05 -3.32
C ILE A 982 19.54 17.58 -3.39
N PRO A 983 19.71 18.31 -2.27
CA PRO A 983 19.43 19.74 -2.20
C PRO A 983 20.40 20.64 -2.97
N GLY A 984 21.65 20.22 -3.16
CA GLY A 984 22.68 21.06 -3.78
C GLY A 984 22.41 21.35 -5.26
N ALA A 985 22.84 22.53 -5.71
CA ALA A 985 22.91 22.89 -7.12
C ALA A 985 24.20 22.34 -7.72
N ALA A 986 24.22 21.06 -8.08
CA ALA A 986 25.09 20.69 -9.19
C ALA A 986 24.53 21.41 -10.43
N GLN A 987 25.34 21.99 -11.29
CA GLN A 987 24.88 22.55 -12.58
C GLN A 987 24.20 21.41 -13.36
N SER A 988 22.87 21.36 -13.38
CA SER A 988 22.13 20.09 -13.51
C SER A 988 21.11 20.08 -14.64
N SER A 989 21.40 20.63 -15.83
CA SER A 989 20.48 20.69 -16.99
C SER A 989 19.51 21.88 -16.97
N ASP A 990 18.53 21.90 -17.88
CA ASP A 990 17.73 23.05 -18.30
C ASP A 990 17.02 23.84 -17.19
N GLN A 991 16.67 23.21 -16.05
CA GLN A 991 16.07 23.93 -14.93
C GLN A 991 17.03 24.97 -14.32
N GLN A 992 18.34 24.83 -14.53
CA GLN A 992 19.36 25.76 -14.04
C GLN A 992 19.11 27.18 -14.54
N SER A 993 18.74 27.35 -15.82
CA SER A 993 18.41 28.65 -16.42
C SER A 993 17.29 29.38 -15.66
N PHE A 994 16.35 28.63 -15.07
CA PHE A 994 15.24 29.16 -14.28
C PHE A 994 15.65 29.43 -12.82
N ILE A 995 16.46 28.55 -12.23
CA ILE A 995 17.01 28.72 -10.87
C ILE A 995 17.82 30.01 -10.77
N GLU A 996 18.62 30.32 -11.79
CA GLU A 996 19.40 31.57 -11.89
C GLU A 996 18.52 32.83 -11.88
N HIS A 997 17.24 32.69 -12.26
CA HIS A 997 16.24 33.77 -12.24
C HIS A 997 15.30 33.68 -11.04
N GLY A 998 15.64 32.88 -10.03
CA GLY A 998 14.89 32.74 -8.77
C GLY A 998 13.62 31.90 -8.88
N ILE A 999 13.45 31.11 -9.94
CA ILE A 999 12.34 30.17 -10.08
C ILE A 999 12.78 28.80 -9.55
N PRO A 1000 12.03 28.19 -8.62
CA PRO A 1000 12.42 26.91 -8.05
C PRO A 1000 12.32 25.78 -9.08
N GLY A 1001 13.41 25.05 -9.27
CA GLY A 1001 13.51 23.94 -10.22
C GLY A 1001 14.12 22.69 -9.60
N VAL A 1002 13.75 21.52 -10.11
CA VAL A 1002 14.34 20.22 -9.79
C VAL A 1002 14.60 19.41 -11.06
N GLN A 1003 15.59 18.53 -11.04
CA GLN A 1003 15.83 17.53 -12.09
C GLN A 1003 15.57 16.13 -11.53
N LEU A 1004 14.83 15.31 -12.26
CA LEU A 1004 14.76 13.87 -12.05
C LEU A 1004 15.89 13.21 -12.82
N PHE A 1005 16.69 12.40 -12.13
CA PHE A 1005 17.91 11.78 -12.64
C PHE A 1005 18.06 10.36 -12.09
N THR A 1006 18.45 9.39 -12.93
CA THR A 1006 18.59 7.99 -12.47
C THR A 1006 19.99 7.68 -11.95
N ALA A 1007 21.00 7.69 -12.82
CA ALA A 1007 22.40 7.49 -12.45
C ALA A 1007 23.34 7.88 -13.59
N ALA A 1008 24.60 8.17 -13.25
CA ALA A 1008 25.65 8.29 -14.26
C ALA A 1008 26.16 6.91 -14.67
N HIS A 1009 26.43 6.71 -15.96
CA HIS A 1009 26.88 5.42 -16.49
C HIS A 1009 27.98 5.56 -17.54
N LEU A 1010 28.67 4.46 -17.84
CA LEU A 1010 29.83 4.45 -18.75
C LEU A 1010 29.50 4.78 -20.22
N ASP A 1011 28.23 4.60 -20.60
CA ASP A 1011 27.73 4.94 -21.94
C ASP A 1011 27.37 6.43 -22.08
N TYR A 1012 27.42 7.23 -21.01
CA TYR A 1012 27.07 8.64 -21.06
C TYR A 1012 27.94 9.42 -22.05
N HIS A 1013 27.30 10.17 -22.96
CA HIS A 1013 27.95 10.87 -24.09
C HIS A 1013 28.78 9.92 -24.98
N ARG A 1014 28.26 8.72 -25.30
CA ARG A 1014 28.95 7.73 -26.15
C ARG A 1014 28.07 7.22 -27.29
N PRO A 1015 28.67 6.68 -28.36
CA PRO A 1015 27.94 5.93 -29.39
C PRO A 1015 27.19 4.70 -28.86
N THR A 1016 27.57 4.21 -27.67
CA THR A 1016 26.95 3.06 -27.00
C THR A 1016 25.72 3.42 -26.15
N ASP A 1017 25.32 4.69 -26.09
CA ASP A 1017 24.06 5.09 -25.45
C ASP A 1017 22.86 4.78 -26.36
N THR A 1018 22.50 3.50 -26.42
CA THR A 1018 21.52 2.93 -27.35
C THR A 1018 20.25 2.45 -26.64
N ALA A 1019 19.14 2.39 -27.37
CA ALA A 1019 17.81 2.10 -26.82
C ALA A 1019 17.68 0.70 -26.17
N ASP A 1020 18.53 -0.26 -26.53
CA ASP A 1020 18.58 -1.60 -25.91
C ASP A 1020 19.13 -1.58 -24.47
N ARG A 1021 19.72 -0.46 -24.04
CA ARG A 1021 20.27 -0.29 -22.70
C ARG A 1021 19.29 0.32 -21.70
N ILE A 1022 18.11 0.72 -22.17
CA ILE A 1022 17.12 1.45 -21.38
C ILE A 1022 16.26 0.49 -20.56
N ASP A 1023 16.07 0.84 -19.29
CA ASP A 1023 15.17 0.19 -18.35
C ASP A 1023 13.77 0.80 -18.45
N PHE A 1024 12.91 0.22 -19.30
CA PHE A 1024 11.56 0.72 -19.52
C PHE A 1024 10.63 0.56 -18.29
N ASP A 1025 10.83 -0.48 -17.49
CA ASP A 1025 10.14 -0.62 -16.19
C ASP A 1025 10.54 0.51 -15.23
N GLY A 1026 11.82 0.90 -15.26
CA GLY A 1026 12.36 2.07 -14.58
C GLY A 1026 11.71 3.38 -15.04
N LEU A 1027 11.59 3.59 -16.35
CA LEU A 1027 10.96 4.78 -16.93
C LEU A 1027 9.49 4.95 -16.51
N VAL A 1028 8.72 3.87 -16.43
CA VAL A 1028 7.34 3.90 -15.92
C VAL A 1028 7.29 4.45 -14.49
N LYS A 1029 8.26 4.09 -13.64
CA LYS A 1029 8.37 4.62 -12.27
C LYS A 1029 8.73 6.11 -12.28
N VAL A 1030 9.67 6.54 -13.12
CA VAL A 1030 10.02 7.96 -13.26
C VAL A 1030 8.80 8.77 -13.70
N ALA A 1031 8.08 8.34 -14.73
CA ALA A 1031 6.88 9.00 -15.21
C ALA A 1031 5.80 9.08 -14.11
N THR A 1032 5.65 8.03 -13.30
CA THR A 1032 4.75 8.00 -12.14
C THR A 1032 5.14 9.06 -11.10
N VAL A 1033 6.43 9.16 -10.74
CA VAL A 1033 6.90 10.18 -9.78
C VAL A 1033 6.73 11.59 -10.33
N ALA A 1034 7.10 11.82 -11.59
CA ALA A 1034 6.97 13.11 -12.25
C ALA A 1034 5.51 13.57 -12.27
N ARG A 1035 4.57 12.68 -12.62
CA ARG A 1035 3.14 12.96 -12.61
C ARG A 1035 2.65 13.42 -11.25
N GLU A 1036 2.97 12.68 -10.18
CA GLU A 1036 2.54 13.03 -8.83
C GLU A 1036 3.08 14.39 -8.37
N ALA A 1037 4.32 14.72 -8.74
CA ALA A 1037 4.90 16.03 -8.48
C ALA A 1037 4.15 17.14 -9.24
N ILE A 1038 3.86 16.92 -10.53
CA ILE A 1038 3.12 17.88 -11.37
C ILE A 1038 1.70 18.09 -10.86
N ASP A 1039 0.97 17.02 -10.53
CA ASP A 1039 -0.39 17.09 -10.00
C ASP A 1039 -0.44 17.86 -8.67
N TYR A 1040 0.51 17.61 -7.77
CA TYR A 1040 0.66 18.38 -6.53
C TYR A 1040 0.90 19.87 -6.81
N LEU A 1041 1.85 20.19 -7.70
CA LEU A 1041 2.20 21.57 -8.03
C LEU A 1041 1.06 22.31 -8.74
N ALA A 1042 0.30 21.62 -9.59
CA ALA A 1042 -0.83 22.20 -10.30
C ALA A 1042 -1.98 22.59 -9.36
N GLN A 1043 -2.20 21.82 -8.29
CA GLN A 1043 -3.27 22.04 -7.28
C GLN A 1043 -2.85 22.93 -6.11
N ARG A 1044 -1.55 23.17 -5.94
CA ARG A 1044 -1.06 23.94 -4.79
C ARG A 1044 -1.48 25.41 -4.89
N SER A 1045 -2.12 25.93 -3.84
CA SER A 1045 -2.56 27.32 -3.77
C SER A 1045 -1.45 28.29 -3.38
N ALA A 1046 -0.62 27.92 -2.41
CA ALA A 1046 0.56 28.70 -2.03
C ALA A 1046 1.72 28.49 -3.03
N PRO A 1047 2.50 29.54 -3.36
CA PRO A 1047 3.75 29.33 -4.07
C PRO A 1047 4.71 28.45 -3.25
N LEU A 1048 5.74 27.93 -3.91
CA LEU A 1048 6.85 27.29 -3.22
C LEU A 1048 7.68 28.36 -2.50
N THR A 1049 8.21 28.02 -1.32
CA THR A 1049 9.06 28.92 -0.54
C THR A 1049 10.48 28.83 -1.09
N ILE A 1050 10.83 29.81 -1.92
CA ILE A 1050 12.13 29.90 -2.59
C ILE A 1050 13.26 30.03 -1.56
N THR A 1051 14.25 29.15 -1.65
CA THR A 1051 15.45 29.12 -0.78
C THR A 1051 16.73 29.43 -1.56
N ILE A 1052 16.60 29.87 -2.81
CA ILE A 1052 17.70 30.29 -3.67
C ILE A 1052 18.19 31.67 -3.19
N GLU A 1053 19.50 31.84 -3.00
CA GLU A 1053 20.09 33.15 -2.74
C GLU A 1053 19.94 34.03 -4.01
N ARG A 1054 19.19 35.13 -3.91
CA ARG A 1054 19.15 36.12 -5.00
C ARG A 1054 20.51 36.79 -5.09
N SER A 1055 21.27 36.51 -6.14
CA SER A 1055 22.37 37.37 -6.57
C SER A 1055 21.80 38.69 -7.08
N GLY A 1056 21.49 39.60 -6.14
CA GLY A 1056 21.21 41.00 -6.44
C GLY A 1056 22.53 41.73 -6.69
N GLY A 1057 22.76 42.12 -7.94
CA GLY A 1057 23.91 42.92 -8.33
C GLY A 1057 24.13 42.85 -9.83
N GLU A 1058 24.41 43.99 -10.45
CA GLU A 1058 24.63 44.20 -11.89
C GLU A 1058 25.33 43.03 -12.58
N ALA A 1059 24.89 42.75 -13.82
CA ALA A 1059 25.55 41.87 -14.75
C ALA A 1059 27.00 42.33 -15.01
N SER A 1060 27.90 42.01 -14.09
CA SER A 1060 29.30 41.82 -14.42
C SER A 1060 29.37 40.46 -15.09
N SER A 1061 29.35 40.45 -16.42
CA SER A 1061 29.80 39.30 -17.18
C SER A 1061 31.20 38.94 -16.69
N PRO A 1062 31.44 37.79 -16.03
CA PRO A 1062 32.73 37.18 -16.23
C PRO A 1062 32.70 36.75 -17.69
N ALA A 1063 33.54 37.36 -18.52
CA ALA A 1063 33.91 36.74 -19.77
C ALA A 1063 34.52 35.37 -19.42
N ALA A 1064 33.67 34.35 -19.32
CA ALA A 1064 34.09 32.97 -19.23
C ALA A 1064 34.62 32.62 -20.61
N THR A 1065 35.91 32.85 -20.80
CA THR A 1065 36.72 32.01 -21.67
C THR A 1065 36.71 30.61 -21.05
N SER A 1066 35.61 29.87 -21.22
CA SER A 1066 35.55 28.46 -20.82
C SER A 1066 36.31 27.67 -21.88
N ASP A 1067 37.63 27.64 -21.76
CA ASP A 1067 38.44 26.71 -22.53
C ASP A 1067 37.94 25.28 -22.17
N PRO A 1068 37.43 24.51 -23.14
CA PRO A 1068 36.91 23.17 -22.85
C PRO A 1068 38.04 22.31 -22.26
N ARG A 1069 37.69 21.46 -21.30
CA ARG A 1069 38.63 20.52 -20.70
C ARG A 1069 39.24 19.63 -21.78
N ARG A 1070 40.56 19.73 -22.00
CA ARG A 1070 41.29 19.06 -23.10
C ARG A 1070 41.82 17.67 -22.75
N VAL A 1071 41.65 17.23 -21.50
CA VAL A 1071 42.25 16.01 -20.95
C VAL A 1071 41.22 15.11 -20.26
N SER A 1072 41.38 13.80 -20.38
CA SER A 1072 40.54 12.79 -19.75
C SER A 1072 41.25 12.18 -18.54
N PHE A 1073 40.52 12.07 -17.42
CA PHE A 1073 40.98 11.41 -16.19
C PHE A 1073 40.41 10.00 -16.09
N GLY A 1074 39.21 9.75 -16.63
CA GLY A 1074 38.60 8.42 -16.65
C GLY A 1074 37.76 8.03 -15.43
N LEU A 1075 37.28 9.02 -14.67
CA LEU A 1075 36.42 8.81 -13.50
C LEU A 1075 34.99 9.24 -13.80
N VAL A 1076 34.01 8.39 -13.47
CA VAL A 1076 32.59 8.72 -13.46
C VAL A 1076 32.20 9.08 -12.03
N PRO A 1077 31.77 10.32 -11.76
CA PRO A 1077 31.53 10.78 -10.40
C PRO A 1077 30.19 10.29 -9.83
N ASP A 1078 30.17 10.00 -8.53
CA ASP A 1078 28.97 9.81 -7.72
C ASP A 1078 28.40 11.19 -7.36
N TYR A 1079 27.38 11.61 -8.12
CA TYR A 1079 26.68 12.88 -7.93
C TYR A 1079 25.94 12.97 -6.60
N ALA A 1080 25.75 11.85 -5.91
CA ALA A 1080 25.06 11.80 -4.63
C ALA A 1080 26.00 11.87 -3.42
N HIS A 1081 27.32 11.90 -3.64
CA HIS A 1081 28.29 12.08 -2.57
C HIS A 1081 28.19 13.49 -1.95
N ARG A 1082 28.13 13.56 -0.62
CA ARG A 1082 28.20 14.81 0.15
C ARG A 1082 29.52 14.87 0.93
N GLY A 1083 30.27 15.95 0.77
CA GLY A 1083 31.54 16.18 1.45
C GLY A 1083 32.65 16.62 0.49
N ALA A 1084 33.82 16.93 1.03
CA ALA A 1084 34.98 17.30 0.22
C ALA A 1084 35.50 16.10 -0.60
N GLY A 1085 35.75 16.34 -1.87
CA GLY A 1085 36.28 15.36 -2.83
C GLY A 1085 35.27 14.94 -3.89
N VAL A 1086 35.74 14.18 -4.87
CA VAL A 1086 34.90 13.56 -5.92
C VAL A 1086 34.98 12.05 -5.76
N ARG A 1087 33.87 11.43 -5.36
CA ARG A 1087 33.76 9.97 -5.26
C ARG A 1087 33.53 9.38 -6.64
N ALA A 1088 34.25 8.32 -6.98
CA ALA A 1088 34.03 7.54 -8.18
C ALA A 1088 32.78 6.66 -7.99
N GLU A 1089 31.73 6.90 -8.76
CA GLU A 1089 30.65 5.92 -8.92
C GLU A 1089 31.16 4.72 -9.73
N SER A 1090 31.90 5.01 -10.80
CA SER A 1090 32.66 4.01 -11.54
C SER A 1090 33.94 4.59 -12.13
N VAL A 1091 34.82 3.71 -12.58
CA VAL A 1091 36.06 4.09 -13.28
C VAL A 1091 36.00 3.50 -14.67
N VAL A 1092 36.25 4.34 -15.68
CA VAL A 1092 36.18 3.94 -17.09
C VAL A 1092 37.25 2.88 -17.36
N PRO A 1093 36.91 1.69 -17.89
CA PRO A 1093 37.89 0.66 -18.21
C PRO A 1093 38.99 1.18 -19.15
N ALA A 1094 40.23 0.74 -18.92
CA ALA A 1094 41.43 1.17 -19.66
C ALA A 1094 41.73 2.68 -19.66
N SER A 1095 41.02 3.48 -18.87
CA SER A 1095 41.27 4.92 -18.73
C SER A 1095 42.51 5.24 -17.87
N PRO A 1096 42.99 6.50 -17.84
CA PRO A 1096 44.06 6.91 -16.94
C PRO A 1096 43.84 6.51 -15.49
N ALA A 1097 42.64 6.76 -14.95
CA ALA A 1097 42.29 6.37 -13.58
C ALA A 1097 42.33 4.85 -13.38
N ALA A 1098 41.83 4.05 -14.32
CA ALA A 1098 41.90 2.59 -14.22
C ALA A 1098 43.35 2.08 -14.27
N ARG A 1099 44.19 2.65 -15.15
CA ARG A 1099 45.62 2.30 -15.24
C ARG A 1099 46.40 2.70 -13.98
N ALA A 1100 45.95 3.74 -13.30
CA ALA A 1100 46.47 4.18 -12.01
C ALA A 1100 45.91 3.37 -10.81
N GLY A 1101 45.04 2.38 -11.05
CA GLY A 1101 44.50 1.49 -10.02
C GLY A 1101 43.32 2.06 -9.23
N LEU A 1102 42.67 3.13 -9.71
CA LEU A 1102 41.44 3.61 -9.09
C LEU A 1102 40.27 2.66 -9.39
N GLU A 1103 39.37 2.53 -8.42
CA GLU A 1103 38.20 1.66 -8.45
C GLU A 1103 36.92 2.43 -8.10
N ALA A 1104 35.76 1.82 -8.35
CA ALA A 1104 34.48 2.35 -7.88
C ALA A 1104 34.49 2.49 -6.35
N GLY A 1105 33.98 3.61 -5.83
CA GLY A 1105 33.97 3.95 -4.40
C GLY A 1105 35.16 4.77 -3.92
N ASP A 1106 36.21 4.94 -4.74
CA ASP A 1106 37.37 5.77 -4.41
C ASP A 1106 37.01 7.26 -4.36
N LEU A 1107 37.47 7.98 -3.34
CA LEU A 1107 37.23 9.42 -3.16
C LEU A 1107 38.49 10.22 -3.48
N VAL A 1108 38.46 10.98 -4.58
CA VAL A 1108 39.56 11.88 -4.99
C VAL A 1108 39.50 13.15 -4.15
N LEU A 1109 40.56 13.41 -3.39
CA LEU A 1109 40.66 14.53 -2.45
C LEU A 1109 41.51 15.69 -2.97
N SER A 1110 42.43 15.44 -3.89
CA SER A 1110 43.27 16.47 -4.53
C SER A 1110 43.88 15.99 -5.84
N LEU A 1111 44.17 16.92 -6.75
CA LEU A 1111 44.92 16.71 -8.00
C LEU A 1111 46.15 17.64 -7.98
N ASP A 1112 47.37 17.09 -8.07
CA ASP A 1112 48.63 17.83 -8.01
C ASP A 1112 48.72 18.83 -6.84
N GLY A 1113 48.25 18.40 -5.67
CA GLY A 1113 48.25 19.22 -4.46
C GLY A 1113 47.12 20.25 -4.37
N VAL A 1114 46.34 20.45 -5.43
CA VAL A 1114 45.12 21.27 -5.41
C VAL A 1114 43.99 20.48 -4.77
N ALA A 1115 43.44 20.99 -3.67
CA ALA A 1115 42.31 20.38 -3.00
C ALA A 1115 41.09 20.35 -3.92
N VAL A 1116 40.44 19.18 -3.98
CA VAL A 1116 39.20 19.00 -4.74
C VAL A 1116 38.07 19.03 -3.73
N GLU A 1117 37.33 20.14 -3.67
CA GLU A 1117 36.17 20.25 -2.77
C GLU A 1117 34.87 19.70 -3.38
N GLY A 1118 34.85 19.49 -4.70
CA GLY A 1118 33.72 18.93 -5.43
C GLY A 1118 33.97 18.90 -6.94
N LEU A 1119 32.92 18.61 -7.71
CA LEU A 1119 33.00 18.40 -9.18
C LEU A 1119 33.51 19.62 -9.96
N GLY A 1120 33.12 20.84 -9.56
CA GLY A 1120 33.61 22.07 -10.17
C GLY A 1120 35.13 22.22 -10.02
N ALA A 1121 35.61 22.16 -8.78
CA ALA A 1121 37.05 22.21 -8.46
C ALA A 1121 37.85 21.09 -9.15
N PHE A 1122 37.29 19.88 -9.24
CA PHE A 1122 37.89 18.78 -9.99
C PHE A 1122 38.02 19.08 -11.48
N SER A 1123 36.97 19.65 -12.09
CA SER A 1123 36.97 20.04 -13.50
C SER A 1123 37.96 21.16 -13.78
N ASP A 1124 37.98 22.19 -12.93
CA ASP A 1124 38.86 23.36 -13.07
C ASP A 1124 40.33 23.00 -12.87
N ALA A 1125 40.64 22.11 -11.92
CA ALA A 1125 41.99 21.57 -11.78
C ALA A 1125 42.44 20.86 -13.06
N LEU A 1126 41.58 20.04 -13.67
CA LEU A 1126 41.92 19.29 -14.89
C LEU A 1126 42.05 20.18 -16.14
N LYS A 1127 41.42 21.36 -16.19
CA LYS A 1127 41.62 22.32 -17.29
C LYS A 1127 43.03 22.90 -17.33
N GLN A 1128 43.78 22.84 -16.22
CA GLN A 1128 45.15 23.36 -16.13
C GLN A 1128 46.20 22.40 -16.70
N HIS A 1129 45.81 21.19 -17.13
CA HIS A 1129 46.71 20.13 -17.57
C HIS A 1129 46.54 19.77 -19.06
N GLY A 1130 47.62 19.27 -19.65
CA GLY A 1130 47.72 18.76 -21.02
C GLY A 1130 47.74 17.24 -21.12
N ALA A 1131 47.53 16.71 -22.32
CA ALA A 1131 47.62 15.27 -22.57
C ALA A 1131 49.08 14.79 -22.40
N GLY A 1132 49.27 13.69 -21.67
CA GLY A 1132 50.59 13.17 -21.28
C GLY A 1132 51.06 13.63 -19.90
N ASP A 1133 50.38 14.60 -19.27
CA ASP A 1133 50.72 15.05 -17.92
C ASP A 1133 50.47 13.94 -16.89
N ARG A 1134 51.44 13.75 -15.99
CA ARG A 1134 51.37 12.78 -14.89
C ARG A 1134 51.04 13.50 -13.60
N ILE A 1135 49.76 13.44 -13.21
CA ILE A 1135 49.26 14.16 -12.04
C ILE A 1135 49.21 13.24 -10.81
N VAL A 1136 49.67 13.77 -9.67
CA VAL A 1136 49.69 13.10 -8.37
C VAL A 1136 48.36 13.35 -7.67
N THR A 1137 47.54 12.31 -7.54
CA THR A 1137 46.19 12.37 -6.98
C THR A 1137 46.16 11.76 -5.59
N ARG A 1138 45.60 12.46 -4.60
CA ARG A 1138 45.30 11.86 -3.28
C ARG A 1138 43.91 11.25 -3.30
N VAL A 1139 43.80 9.99 -2.93
CA VAL A 1139 42.58 9.18 -2.98
C VAL A 1139 42.32 8.55 -1.62
N ARG A 1140 41.04 8.43 -1.24
CA ARG A 1140 40.58 7.69 -0.06
C ARG A 1140 39.75 6.49 -0.47
N ARG A 1141 40.15 5.29 -0.03
CA ARG A 1141 39.41 4.03 -0.17
C ARG A 1141 39.06 3.49 1.21
N GLY A 1142 37.78 3.47 1.55
CA GLY A 1142 37.33 3.13 2.91
C GLY A 1142 37.92 4.10 3.95
N ALA A 1143 38.70 3.57 4.90
CA ALA A 1143 39.37 4.36 5.94
C ALA A 1143 40.83 4.73 5.62
N ARG A 1144 41.33 4.42 4.41
CA ARG A 1144 42.74 4.56 4.05
C ARG A 1144 42.93 5.63 2.96
N ASP A 1145 43.83 6.58 3.23
CA ASP A 1145 44.31 7.55 2.24
C ASP A 1145 45.58 7.03 1.56
N PHE A 1146 45.68 7.22 0.26
CA PHE A 1146 46.86 6.88 -0.54
C PHE A 1146 46.98 7.85 -1.72
N THR A 1147 48.14 7.82 -2.37
CA THR A 1147 48.44 8.68 -3.51
C THR A 1147 48.69 7.83 -4.74
N VAL A 1148 48.15 8.24 -5.89
CA VAL A 1148 48.31 7.58 -7.17
C VAL A 1148 48.71 8.58 -8.23
N THR A 1149 49.58 8.17 -9.15
CA THR A 1149 49.94 8.99 -10.31
C THR A 1149 49.07 8.61 -11.48
N VAL A 1150 48.34 9.57 -12.03
CA VAL A 1150 47.42 9.40 -13.16
C VAL A 1150 48.01 10.10 -14.38
N GLU A 1151 48.27 9.34 -15.45
CA GLU A 1151 48.76 9.90 -16.72
C GLU A 1151 47.59 10.27 -17.62
N LEU A 1152 47.29 11.57 -17.72
CA LEU A 1152 46.16 12.11 -18.45
C LEU A 1152 46.29 11.85 -19.95
N VAL A 1153 45.17 11.59 -20.62
CA VAL A 1153 45.12 11.45 -22.09
C VAL A 1153 44.31 12.57 -22.71
N ALA A 1154 44.51 12.86 -24.00
CA ALA A 1154 43.69 13.82 -24.72
C ALA A 1154 42.21 13.43 -24.65
N ARG A 1155 41.34 14.41 -24.41
CA ARG A 1155 39.88 14.24 -24.39
C ARG A 1155 39.31 14.40 -25.79
#